data_AF-A0A485K5F2-F1
#
_entry.id   AF-A0A485K5F2-F1
#
_cell.length_a   1.000
_cell.length_b   1.000
_cell.length_c   1.000
_cell.angle_alpha   90.00
_cell.angle_beta   90.00
_cell.angle_gamma   90.00
#
_symmetry.space_group_name_H-M   'P 1'
#
loop_
_entity.id
_entity.type
_entity.pdbx_description
1 polymer ?
#
loop_
_entity_poly.entity_id
_entity_poly.type
_entity_poly.pdbx_seq_one_letter_code
_entity_poly.pdbx_strand_id
1 'polypeptide(L)'
;MDGCQLPWIATAYCYADFNQRWAMAYSARRQQRCQDERANGAVFLEAILRNADWPSLNACWGSALTTAVLAPIQASGNDGVAWFKSVQGNALSVAAEVASWRATGIDRFTTQWQNYKRLGVVETFAVKSALGLDYPFTLKDFSSAFQQSSTSLKWYWGFANDLRAIASNSSVLAGRSLIQRTPHYAFENTTLEAAMVRQLVVPTPMDPGLALVIASVGPFGVVDLRRVAVPQALRDLYRRMSQFLTSKLAASEAIQTAFWPLMTTTNYGPQPSIWDNGVMFGGNIHCGVNLATPSDNQVNEYFSAAGVCPNNLPEHVTSSTQDVLLAILAVGFAHMHNATTWTTVGKRGSAHAAAVVQTLNSSTTFLADHFYENELGQFDADVAPVQAAIRDTVQLEFVQFLRLRGAGPYVFSHVNVFAATEPDLAFFTWLYLFDWVQGTREVISLVGDMGTITTISTFQNVVQHPTNAFEIQTHSSLYLYSLIVYITALLVAVGVVVIVYYTSMKHLVVDKRIGRPLMLLRSVTALAILATASLTKAQSGMVASFASPARSALTTILSSAEISWLVYVTIDTFSVVTMEYTGYYSLLSCVVVSLAVMIWSFVVPPTHAVDLVRSCTVVAVDFDVVCASGTVRIGDSARFWGLVGVAVGGTLASFVVVRVLPFVQPPKLKPLSFFFYSAARHEFERVVSTHWEHHGVYYLDKASAVLTGVLTFEHRGAIYLFDIKTWRIYTISRREMASRGLNLPAHLVRALPLTK
;
A
#
# COMPACT_ATOMS: atom_id res chain seq x y z
N MET A 1 15.60 20.32 1.65
CA MET A 1 14.85 20.09 0.39
C MET A 1 15.73 20.50 -0.80
N ASP A 2 15.55 19.91 -1.99
CA ASP A 2 16.28 20.31 -3.20
C ASP A 2 15.99 21.79 -3.54
N GLY A 3 17.03 22.63 -3.44
CA GLY A 3 16.92 24.07 -3.64
C GLY A 3 16.49 24.48 -5.04
N CYS A 4 16.73 23.65 -6.06
CA CYS A 4 16.33 23.94 -7.44
C CYS A 4 14.82 23.77 -7.65
N GLN A 5 14.17 22.90 -6.86
CA GLN A 5 12.72 22.63 -6.94
C GLN A 5 11.89 23.56 -6.04
N LEU A 6 12.49 24.18 -5.02
CA LEU A 6 11.76 25.01 -4.05
C LEU A 6 10.91 26.12 -4.68
N PRO A 7 11.40 26.91 -5.66
CA PRO A 7 10.57 27.95 -6.28
C PRO A 7 9.40 27.42 -7.11
N TRP A 8 9.39 26.12 -7.44
CA TRP A 8 8.30 25.47 -8.15
C TRP A 8 7.15 25.02 -7.24
N ILE A 9 7.29 25.12 -5.92
CA ILE A 9 6.18 24.87 -4.99
C ILE A 9 5.04 25.82 -5.36
N ALA A 10 3.88 25.26 -5.68
CA ALA A 10 2.69 25.94 -6.17
C ALA A 10 2.04 26.72 -5.03
N THR A 11 2.59 27.87 -4.70
CA THR A 11 2.03 28.76 -3.69
C THR A 11 2.33 30.21 -4.05
N ALA A 12 1.33 31.08 -3.94
CA ALA A 12 1.50 32.50 -4.13
C ALA A 12 1.82 33.13 -2.77
N TYR A 13 3.08 33.53 -2.59
CA TYR A 13 3.59 34.06 -1.32
C TYR A 13 2.89 35.37 -0.95
N CYS A 14 2.51 35.48 0.32
CA CYS A 14 1.90 36.66 0.91
C CYS A 14 2.92 37.49 1.68
N TYR A 15 3.88 36.82 2.33
CA TYR A 15 4.89 37.44 3.18
C TYR A 15 6.24 36.75 3.02
N ALA A 16 7.33 37.49 3.20
CA ALA A 16 8.65 36.91 3.25
C ALA A 16 8.91 36.19 4.58
N ASP A 17 8.41 36.74 5.70
CA ASP A 17 8.69 36.28 7.06
C ASP A 17 7.42 35.93 7.86
N PHE A 18 7.57 35.07 8.87
CA PHE A 18 6.46 34.65 9.74
C PHE A 18 5.82 35.81 10.53
N ASN A 19 6.58 36.88 10.81
CA ASN A 19 6.06 38.06 11.52
C ASN A 19 5.35 39.07 10.60
N GLN A 20 5.17 38.74 9.32
CA GLN A 20 4.41 39.54 8.35
C GLN A 20 4.99 40.96 8.15
N ARG A 21 6.30 41.14 8.37
CA ARG A 21 6.99 42.43 8.24
C ARG A 21 7.16 42.84 6.78
N TRP A 22 7.44 41.86 5.91
CA TRP A 22 7.69 42.10 4.49
C TRP A 22 6.60 41.44 3.64
N ALA A 23 5.65 42.27 3.17
CA ALA A 23 4.56 41.84 2.30
C ALA A 23 5.03 41.58 0.86
N MET A 24 4.48 40.55 0.22
CA MET A 24 4.89 40.06 -1.10
C MET A 24 3.76 39.86 -2.12
N ALA A 25 2.49 40.00 -1.73
CA ALA A 25 1.39 39.77 -2.68
C ALA A 25 1.46 40.75 -3.88
N TYR A 26 1.04 40.32 -5.07
CA TYR A 26 1.12 41.13 -6.29
C TYR A 26 0.08 42.24 -6.42
N SER A 27 -0.98 42.21 -5.61
CA SER A 27 -2.02 43.23 -5.58
C SER A 27 -2.46 43.53 -4.14
N ALA A 28 -2.97 44.73 -3.91
CA ALA A 28 -3.49 45.14 -2.60
C ALA A 28 -4.68 44.27 -2.16
N ARG A 29 -5.57 43.90 -3.09
CA ARG A 29 -6.71 43.01 -2.82
C ARG A 29 -6.27 41.60 -2.45
N ARG A 30 -5.28 41.05 -3.16
CA ARG A 30 -4.67 39.77 -2.78
C ARG A 30 -4.01 39.86 -1.39
N GLN A 31 -3.32 40.97 -1.09
CA GLN A 31 -2.74 41.17 0.24
C GLN A 31 -3.79 41.21 1.36
N GLN A 32 -5.02 41.66 1.07
CA GLN A 32 -6.14 41.57 2.01
C GLN A 32 -6.61 40.13 2.19
N ARG A 33 -6.73 39.33 1.13
CA ARG A 33 -7.05 37.89 1.25
C ARG A 33 -5.98 37.10 2.00
N CYS A 34 -4.72 37.51 1.91
CA CYS A 34 -3.63 36.88 2.67
C CYS A 34 -3.86 36.89 4.19
N GLN A 35 -4.71 37.79 4.71
CA GLN A 35 -5.02 37.82 6.13
C GLN A 35 -5.81 36.58 6.59
N ASP A 36 -6.59 35.98 5.69
CA ASP A 36 -7.35 34.75 5.96
C ASP A 36 -6.46 33.48 5.88
N GLU A 37 -5.25 33.60 5.33
CA GLU A 37 -4.28 32.51 5.16
C GLU A 37 -3.09 32.59 6.12
N ARG A 38 -3.14 33.44 7.16
CA ARG A 38 -2.05 33.56 8.14
C ARG A 38 -1.71 32.25 8.86
N ALA A 39 -2.67 31.34 9.00
CA ALA A 39 -2.46 30.02 9.59
C ALA A 39 -1.78 29.03 8.64
N ASN A 40 -1.70 29.33 7.34
CA ASN A 40 -1.12 28.49 6.31
C ASN A 40 0.36 28.85 6.06
N GLY A 41 1.28 28.02 6.52
CA GLY A 41 2.72 28.18 6.35
C GLY A 41 3.17 28.29 4.89
N ALA A 42 2.39 27.78 3.93
CA ALA A 42 2.72 27.83 2.52
C ALA A 42 2.73 29.26 1.94
N VAL A 43 2.06 30.23 2.57
CA VAL A 43 2.08 31.62 2.09
C VAL A 43 3.29 32.43 2.57
N PHE A 44 4.13 31.83 3.41
CA PHE A 44 5.34 32.45 3.96
C PHE A 44 6.58 31.90 3.28
N LEU A 45 7.36 32.77 2.63
CA LEU A 45 8.60 32.34 1.95
C LEU A 45 9.63 31.79 2.94
N GLU A 46 9.67 32.33 4.17
CA GLU A 46 10.51 31.86 5.26
C GLU A 46 10.36 30.36 5.53
N ALA A 47 9.15 29.78 5.39
CA ALA A 47 8.92 28.36 5.62
C ALA A 47 9.79 27.47 4.72
N ILE A 48 9.92 27.82 3.45
CA ILE A 48 10.73 27.04 2.50
C ILE A 48 12.22 27.37 2.61
N LEU A 49 12.58 28.63 2.90
CA LEU A 49 13.97 29.08 3.01
C LEU A 49 14.67 28.47 4.25
N ARG A 50 13.97 28.34 5.37
CA ARG A 50 14.46 27.69 6.60
C ARG A 50 14.74 26.19 6.45
N ASN A 51 14.17 25.57 5.42
CA ASN A 51 14.27 24.12 5.14
C ASN A 51 14.99 23.83 3.81
N ALA A 52 15.60 24.87 3.23
CA ALA A 52 16.31 24.80 1.96
C ALA A 52 17.72 24.21 2.12
N ASP A 53 18.14 23.43 1.14
CA ASP A 53 19.56 23.22 0.90
C ASP A 53 20.15 24.47 0.22
N TRP A 54 20.71 25.38 1.02
CA TRP A 54 21.19 26.69 0.55
C TRP A 54 22.24 26.64 -0.57
N PRO A 55 23.22 25.72 -0.55
CA PRO A 55 24.14 25.54 -1.68
C PRO A 55 23.44 25.29 -3.02
N SER A 56 22.51 24.34 -3.10
CA SER A 56 21.77 24.07 -4.34
C SER A 56 20.81 25.20 -4.71
N LEU A 57 20.14 25.80 -3.72
CA LEU A 57 19.27 26.96 -3.94
C LEU A 57 20.05 28.14 -4.53
N ASN A 58 21.24 28.43 -3.99
CA ASN A 58 22.08 29.52 -4.47
C ASN A 58 22.63 29.25 -5.87
N ALA A 59 22.97 27.98 -6.18
CA ALA A 59 23.42 27.59 -7.52
C ALA A 59 22.34 27.77 -8.59
N CYS A 60 21.09 27.42 -8.29
CA CYS A 60 19.98 27.51 -9.25
C CYS A 60 19.32 28.90 -9.30
N TRP A 61 19.18 29.57 -8.17
CA TRP A 61 18.32 30.75 -8.02
C TRP A 61 18.96 31.93 -7.27
N GLY A 62 20.21 31.81 -6.82
CA GLY A 62 20.83 32.76 -5.87
C GLY A 62 20.82 34.21 -6.32
N SER A 63 21.19 34.48 -7.58
CA SER A 63 21.19 35.84 -8.14
C SER A 63 19.78 36.45 -8.17
N ALA A 64 18.83 35.71 -8.75
CA ALA A 64 17.43 36.13 -8.86
C ALA A 64 16.80 36.34 -7.49
N LEU A 65 17.00 35.40 -6.55
CA LEU A 65 16.47 35.46 -5.20
C LEU A 65 17.05 36.64 -4.41
N THR A 66 18.35 36.91 -4.61
CA THR A 66 19.01 38.05 -3.97
C THR A 66 18.40 39.37 -4.44
N THR A 67 18.24 39.55 -5.75
CA THR A 67 17.63 40.76 -6.33
C THR A 67 16.16 40.89 -5.94
N ALA A 68 15.39 39.80 -6.03
CA ALA A 68 13.96 39.82 -5.80
C ALA A 68 13.58 40.05 -4.33
N VAL A 69 14.30 39.42 -3.41
CA VAL A 69 13.88 39.27 -2.00
C VAL A 69 14.98 39.67 -1.02
N LEU A 70 16.17 39.07 -1.10
CA LEU A 70 17.14 39.13 0.01
C LEU A 70 17.76 40.52 0.16
N ALA A 71 18.27 41.12 -0.92
CA ALA A 71 18.90 42.44 -0.86
C ALA A 71 17.92 43.55 -0.41
N PRO A 72 16.66 43.62 -0.92
CA PRO A 72 15.65 44.53 -0.41
C PRO A 72 15.36 44.38 1.10
N ILE A 73 15.30 43.14 1.61
CA ILE A 73 15.09 42.88 3.05
C ILE A 73 16.31 43.29 3.86
N GLN A 74 17.53 42.95 3.42
CA GLN A 74 18.76 43.34 4.11
C GLN A 74 18.94 44.86 4.17
N ALA A 75 18.48 45.58 3.14
CA ALA A 75 18.47 47.04 3.13
C ALA A 75 17.48 47.67 4.12
N SER A 76 16.52 46.90 4.66
CA SER A 76 15.53 47.39 5.64
C SER A 76 16.07 47.51 7.07
N GLY A 77 17.35 47.18 7.31
CA GLY A 77 18.05 47.39 8.58
C GLY A 77 18.49 46.09 9.27
N ASN A 78 18.84 46.19 10.56
CA ASN A 78 19.40 45.08 11.34
C ASN A 78 18.46 43.86 11.40
N ASP A 79 17.15 44.10 11.46
CA ASP A 79 16.14 43.04 11.52
C ASP A 79 16.14 42.18 10.25
N GLY A 80 16.30 42.79 9.07
CA GLY A 80 16.38 42.07 7.80
C GLY A 80 17.66 41.24 7.68
N VAL A 81 18.79 41.79 8.13
CA VAL A 81 20.07 41.05 8.19
C VAL A 81 20.00 39.89 9.17
N ALA A 82 19.36 40.09 10.34
CA ALA A 82 19.15 39.04 11.34
C ALA A 82 18.23 37.92 10.82
N TRP A 83 17.12 38.30 10.18
CA TRP A 83 16.21 37.34 9.54
C TRP A 83 16.93 36.50 8.48
N PHE A 84 17.71 37.14 7.59
CA PHE A 84 18.46 36.41 6.57
C PHE A 84 19.44 35.39 7.17
N LYS A 85 20.21 35.79 8.20
CA LYS A 85 21.09 34.87 8.92
C LYS A 85 20.32 33.72 9.57
N SER A 86 19.13 34.00 10.10
CA SER A 86 18.30 32.98 10.76
C SER A 86 17.77 31.92 9.79
N VAL A 87 17.33 32.32 8.59
CA VAL A 87 16.83 31.37 7.58
C VAL A 87 17.96 30.58 6.93
N GLN A 88 19.15 31.18 6.78
CA GLN A 88 20.32 30.51 6.21
C GLN A 88 20.96 29.51 7.18
N GLY A 89 20.95 29.83 8.48
CA GLY A 89 21.58 29.03 9.54
C GLY A 89 20.62 28.13 10.32
N ASN A 90 19.39 27.90 9.84
CA ASN A 90 18.41 27.12 10.58
C ASN A 90 18.84 25.64 10.70
N ALA A 91 19.11 25.20 11.92
CA ALA A 91 19.48 23.83 12.25
C ALA A 91 18.55 23.22 13.32
N LEU A 92 17.33 23.75 13.42
CA LEU A 92 16.33 23.26 14.37
C LEU A 92 15.93 21.81 14.04
N SER A 93 15.62 21.04 15.08
CA SER A 93 14.95 19.75 14.91
C SER A 93 13.53 19.96 14.38
N VAL A 94 12.96 18.95 13.74
CA VAL A 94 11.57 19.01 13.22
C VAL A 94 10.58 19.42 14.32
N ALA A 95 10.72 18.89 15.53
CA ALA A 95 9.85 19.24 16.66
C ALA A 95 9.98 20.72 17.07
N ALA A 96 11.20 21.27 17.06
CA ALA A 96 11.43 22.67 17.38
C ALA A 96 10.95 23.61 16.27
N GLU A 97 11.08 23.22 15.00
CA GLU A 97 10.56 23.98 13.86
C GLU A 97 9.03 24.03 13.91
N VAL A 98 8.35 22.91 14.18
CA VAL A 98 6.88 22.86 14.38
C VAL A 98 6.45 23.74 15.56
N ALA A 99 7.20 23.73 16.67
CA ALA A 99 6.91 24.60 17.80
C ALA A 99 7.05 26.09 17.45
N SER A 100 8.07 26.44 16.65
CA SER A 100 8.29 27.80 16.14
C SER A 100 7.13 28.26 15.26
N TRP A 101 6.65 27.41 14.35
CA TRP A 101 5.50 27.72 13.49
C TRP A 101 4.22 27.90 14.31
N ARG A 102 3.96 27.02 15.28
CA ARG A 102 2.78 27.15 16.15
C ARG A 102 2.83 28.39 17.02
N ALA A 103 4.01 28.82 17.46
CA ALA A 103 4.18 30.05 18.24
C ALA A 103 3.81 31.31 17.43
N THR A 104 3.90 31.26 16.09
CA THR A 104 3.49 32.35 15.20
C THR A 104 2.08 32.17 14.63
N GLY A 105 1.32 31.17 15.11
CA GLY A 105 -0.06 30.90 14.69
C GLY A 105 -0.19 30.11 13.40
N ILE A 106 0.88 29.48 12.91
CA ILE A 106 0.88 28.61 11.73
C ILE A 106 0.55 27.17 12.15
N ASP A 107 -0.51 26.59 11.59
CA ASP A 107 -0.99 25.25 11.95
C ASP A 107 -1.03 24.26 10.77
N ARG A 108 -1.00 24.75 9.53
CA ARG A 108 -1.09 23.94 8.31
C ARG A 108 -0.11 24.41 7.25
N PHE A 109 0.19 23.54 6.29
CA PHE A 109 0.93 23.88 5.08
C PHE A 109 0.19 23.30 3.88
N THR A 110 -0.51 24.16 3.14
CA THR A 110 -1.37 23.76 2.02
C THR A 110 -1.01 24.56 0.77
N THR A 111 -0.55 23.86 -0.26
CA THR A 111 -0.23 24.42 -1.56
C THR A 111 -1.48 24.59 -2.43
N GLN A 112 -1.33 25.36 -3.50
CA GLN A 112 -2.36 25.55 -4.52
C GLN A 112 -2.44 24.36 -5.46
N TRP A 113 -3.64 24.17 -6.03
CA TRP A 113 -3.83 23.22 -7.11
C TRP A 113 -3.12 23.69 -8.37
N GLN A 114 -2.55 22.75 -9.12
CA GLN A 114 -1.87 23.05 -10.37
C GLN A 114 -1.94 21.87 -11.34
N ASN A 115 -1.73 22.17 -12.62
CA ASN A 115 -1.57 21.22 -13.71
C ASN A 115 -0.40 21.61 -14.64
N TYR A 116 0.72 22.06 -14.10
CA TYR A 116 2.02 22.10 -14.81
C TYR A 116 2.97 21.01 -14.31
N LYS A 117 2.56 20.23 -13.30
CA LYS A 117 3.20 19.00 -12.82
C LYS A 117 2.19 17.87 -12.76
N ARG A 118 2.57 16.73 -13.32
CA ARG A 118 1.96 15.44 -13.03
C ARG A 118 2.52 14.94 -11.71
N LEU A 119 1.63 14.68 -10.76
CA LEU A 119 1.97 14.22 -9.42
C LEU A 119 2.39 12.75 -9.46
N GLY A 120 3.43 12.41 -8.71
CA GLY A 120 3.88 11.05 -8.50
C GLY A 120 3.36 10.46 -7.19
N VAL A 121 3.10 9.16 -7.22
CA VAL A 121 2.70 8.37 -6.05
C VAL A 121 3.28 6.98 -6.14
N VAL A 122 3.96 6.57 -5.07
CA VAL A 122 4.32 5.16 -4.83
C VAL A 122 3.54 4.69 -3.62
N GLU A 123 2.64 3.73 -3.81
CA GLU A 123 1.81 3.20 -2.74
C GLU A 123 2.04 1.70 -2.61
N THR A 124 2.34 1.23 -1.40
CA THR A 124 2.62 -0.19 -1.12
C THR A 124 1.77 -0.70 0.05
N PHE A 125 1.53 -2.00 0.11
CA PHE A 125 1.07 -2.69 1.33
C PHE A 125 2.06 -3.81 1.67
N ALA A 126 2.23 -4.12 2.94
CA ALA A 126 3.15 -5.17 3.37
C ALA A 126 2.43 -6.48 3.70
N VAL A 127 3.04 -7.62 3.37
CA VAL A 127 2.65 -8.92 3.93
C VAL A 127 3.67 -9.33 4.99
N LYS A 128 3.19 -9.59 6.21
CA LYS A 128 4.05 -9.98 7.33
C LYS A 128 4.14 -11.51 7.45
N SER A 129 5.37 -12.03 7.41
CA SER A 129 5.68 -13.46 7.56
C SER A 129 5.74 -13.91 9.02
N ALA A 130 5.78 -15.24 9.24
CA ALA A 130 5.89 -15.82 10.58
C ALA A 130 7.20 -15.47 11.30
N LEU A 131 8.25 -15.07 10.58
CA LEU A 131 9.51 -14.59 11.16
C LEU A 131 9.45 -13.11 11.56
N GLY A 132 8.33 -12.42 11.28
CA GLY A 132 8.15 -10.99 11.55
C GLY A 132 8.70 -10.07 10.46
N LEU A 133 9.18 -10.62 9.34
CA LEU A 133 9.65 -9.85 8.18
C LEU A 133 8.48 -9.33 7.35
N ASP A 134 8.57 -8.07 6.94
CA ASP A 134 7.59 -7.37 6.11
C ASP A 134 8.03 -7.38 4.63
N TYR A 135 7.14 -7.84 3.76
CA TYR A 135 7.37 -7.91 2.31
C TYR A 135 6.43 -6.91 1.61
N PRO A 136 6.94 -5.79 1.08
CA PRO A 136 6.11 -4.77 0.43
C PRO A 136 5.67 -5.23 -0.97
N PHE A 137 4.43 -4.92 -1.31
CA PHE A 137 3.80 -5.10 -2.60
C PHE A 137 3.25 -3.77 -3.09
N THR A 138 3.49 -3.45 -4.35
CA THR A 138 3.12 -2.17 -4.95
C THR A 138 1.66 -2.19 -5.40
N LEU A 139 0.89 -1.20 -4.93
CA LEU A 139 -0.49 -0.92 -5.35
C LEU A 139 -0.55 0.13 -6.44
N LYS A 140 0.30 1.15 -6.34
CA LYS A 140 0.39 2.24 -7.31
C LYS A 140 1.84 2.65 -7.48
N ASP A 141 2.22 2.88 -8.73
CA ASP A 141 3.51 3.44 -9.08
C ASP A 141 3.31 4.39 -10.25
N PHE A 142 3.32 5.69 -9.93
CA PHE A 142 3.24 6.76 -10.90
C PHE A 142 4.38 7.72 -10.64
N SER A 143 5.19 7.99 -11.67
CA SER A 143 6.30 8.94 -11.57
C SER A 143 5.82 10.38 -11.75
N SER A 144 6.36 11.29 -10.94
CA SER A 144 6.15 12.72 -11.13
C SER A 144 6.92 13.26 -12.33
N ALA A 145 6.37 14.29 -12.97
CA ALA A 145 7.05 15.00 -14.05
C ALA A 145 6.44 16.40 -14.25
N PHE A 146 7.26 17.36 -14.67
CA PHE A 146 6.73 18.61 -15.25
C PHE A 146 6.06 18.29 -16.59
N GLN A 147 4.92 18.93 -16.86
CA GLN A 147 4.20 18.80 -18.13
C GLN A 147 4.28 20.09 -18.94
N GLN A 148 4.40 19.94 -20.26
CA GLN A 148 4.49 21.08 -21.18
C GLN A 148 3.13 21.76 -21.38
N SER A 149 2.05 20.97 -21.37
CA SER A 149 0.68 21.48 -21.46
C SER A 149 0.19 21.87 -20.07
N SER A 150 -0.14 23.14 -19.87
CA SER A 150 -0.69 23.64 -18.62
C SER A 150 -1.73 24.71 -18.87
N THR A 151 -2.84 24.62 -18.13
CA THR A 151 -3.89 25.64 -18.13
C THR A 151 -3.97 26.38 -16.79
N SER A 152 -3.24 25.93 -15.76
CA SER A 152 -3.22 26.53 -14.42
C SER A 152 -2.31 27.77 -14.32
N LEU A 153 -1.22 27.83 -15.11
CA LEU A 153 -0.21 28.90 -15.02
C LEU A 153 -0.73 30.33 -15.24
N LYS A 154 -1.86 30.49 -15.93
CA LYS A 154 -2.53 31.79 -16.14
C LYS A 154 -3.21 32.32 -14.87
N TRP A 155 -3.63 31.45 -13.96
CA TRP A 155 -4.22 31.88 -12.68
C TRP A 155 -3.15 32.33 -11.70
N TYR A 156 -2.04 31.58 -11.67
CA TYR A 156 -0.82 31.92 -10.98
C TYR A 156 0.35 31.11 -11.57
N TRP A 157 1.43 31.77 -12.00
CA TRP A 157 2.53 31.10 -12.72
C TRP A 157 3.65 30.57 -11.82
N GLY A 158 3.58 30.74 -10.50
CA GLY A 158 4.61 30.27 -9.58
C GLY A 158 5.81 31.21 -9.39
N PHE A 159 6.45 31.09 -8.23
CA PHE A 159 7.59 31.90 -7.82
C PHE A 159 8.84 31.68 -8.68
N ALA A 160 9.04 30.46 -9.19
CA ALA A 160 10.11 30.16 -10.15
C ALA A 160 10.05 31.05 -11.40
N ASN A 161 8.84 31.35 -11.89
CA ASN A 161 8.67 32.23 -13.05
C ASN A 161 8.88 33.69 -12.69
N ASP A 162 8.55 34.14 -11.47
CA ASP A 162 8.96 35.48 -11.00
C ASP A 162 10.48 35.63 -10.98
N LEU A 163 11.20 34.67 -10.39
CA LEU A 163 12.66 34.70 -10.29
C LEU A 163 13.30 34.71 -11.67
N ARG A 164 12.81 33.86 -12.59
CA ARG A 164 13.26 33.84 -13.98
C ARG A 164 12.99 35.17 -14.69
N ALA A 165 11.82 35.76 -14.48
CA ALA A 165 11.43 37.05 -15.03
C ALA A 165 12.30 38.19 -14.48
N ILE A 166 12.73 38.14 -13.22
CA ILE A 166 13.58 39.17 -12.62
C ILE A 166 15.03 39.05 -13.11
N ALA A 167 15.52 37.84 -13.31
CA ALA A 167 16.87 37.58 -13.81
C ALA A 167 17.04 37.89 -15.31
N SER A 168 15.96 37.82 -16.09
CA SER A 168 16.02 38.06 -17.53
C SER A 168 15.96 39.56 -17.88
N ASN A 169 17.01 40.09 -18.51
CA ASN A 169 17.09 41.50 -18.92
C ASN A 169 16.00 41.92 -19.92
N SER A 170 15.41 40.98 -20.67
CA SER A 170 14.33 41.26 -21.65
C SER A 170 12.93 41.30 -21.02
N SER A 171 12.82 40.95 -19.73
CA SER A 171 11.55 40.91 -19.02
C SER A 171 11.17 42.28 -18.48
N VAL A 172 9.87 42.56 -18.38
CA VAL A 172 9.35 43.76 -17.73
C VAL A 172 9.70 43.81 -16.23
N LEU A 173 9.96 42.65 -15.62
CA LEU A 173 10.32 42.52 -14.21
C LEU A 173 11.85 42.54 -13.96
N ALA A 174 12.66 42.77 -15.00
CA ALA A 174 14.11 42.73 -14.91
C ALA A 174 14.64 43.61 -13.76
N GLY A 175 15.42 43.01 -12.85
CA GLY A 175 16.06 43.72 -11.75
C GLY A 175 15.11 44.26 -10.67
N ARG A 176 13.82 43.89 -10.68
CA ARG A 176 12.81 44.37 -9.72
C ARG A 176 12.76 43.52 -8.45
N SER A 177 12.21 44.09 -7.39
CA SER A 177 11.96 43.43 -6.11
C SER A 177 10.50 42.94 -6.00
N LEU A 178 10.30 41.81 -5.31
CA LEU A 178 8.97 41.29 -4.96
C LEU A 178 8.49 41.75 -3.58
N ILE A 179 9.30 42.52 -2.85
CA ILE A 179 8.94 43.06 -1.53
C ILE A 179 8.21 44.39 -1.71
N GLN A 180 6.98 44.46 -1.21
CA GLN A 180 6.17 45.69 -1.27
C GLN A 180 6.85 46.84 -0.51
N ARG A 181 6.51 48.08 -0.90
CA ARG A 181 7.03 49.32 -0.30
C ARG A 181 8.55 49.49 -0.39
N THR A 182 9.19 48.81 -1.34
CA THR A 182 10.58 49.04 -1.70
C THR A 182 10.67 49.89 -2.97
N PRO A 183 11.73 50.70 -3.16
CA PRO A 183 11.86 51.60 -4.33
C PRO A 183 11.82 50.92 -5.70
N HIS A 184 12.05 49.60 -5.75
CA HIS A 184 12.11 48.82 -6.96
C HIS A 184 11.03 47.72 -7.01
N TYR A 185 9.93 47.88 -6.30
CA TYR A 185 8.84 46.91 -6.29
C TYR A 185 8.30 46.65 -7.72
N ALA A 186 8.16 45.37 -8.06
CA ALA A 186 7.88 44.88 -9.40
C ALA A 186 6.52 45.32 -9.95
N PHE A 187 5.52 45.47 -9.08
CA PHE A 187 4.12 45.66 -9.48
C PHE A 187 3.54 47.03 -9.08
N GLU A 188 4.41 48.04 -8.90
CA GLU A 188 3.97 49.41 -8.61
C GLU A 188 3.31 50.07 -9.83
N ASN A 189 3.88 49.87 -11.03
CA ASN A 189 3.42 50.47 -12.28
C ASN A 189 2.92 49.45 -13.32
N THR A 190 2.88 48.17 -12.97
CA THR A 190 2.42 47.08 -13.85
C THR A 190 1.70 46.02 -13.03
N THR A 191 0.85 45.22 -13.67
CA THR A 191 0.23 44.05 -13.05
C THR A 191 0.98 42.78 -13.42
N LEU A 192 0.76 41.71 -12.66
CA LEU A 192 1.26 40.39 -13.02
C LEU A 192 0.65 39.89 -14.33
N GLU A 193 -0.64 40.13 -14.56
CA GLU A 193 -1.31 39.82 -15.83
C GLU A 193 -0.59 40.48 -17.03
N ALA A 194 -0.23 41.76 -16.93
CA ALA A 194 0.50 42.45 -17.99
C ALA A 194 1.89 41.84 -18.25
N ALA A 195 2.58 41.38 -17.19
CA ALA A 195 3.84 40.65 -17.32
C ALA A 195 3.64 39.27 -17.97
N MET A 196 2.58 38.55 -17.62
CA MET A 196 2.20 37.25 -18.21
C MET A 196 1.86 37.36 -19.70
N VAL A 197 1.18 38.43 -20.11
CA VAL A 197 0.90 38.73 -21.52
C VAL A 197 2.20 38.91 -22.31
N ARG A 198 3.16 39.67 -21.76
CA ARG A 198 4.48 39.88 -22.40
C ARG A 198 5.30 38.60 -22.53
N GLN A 199 5.11 37.64 -21.63
CA GLN A 199 5.76 36.34 -21.66
C GLN A 199 4.93 35.25 -22.36
N LEU A 200 3.84 35.63 -23.05
CA LEU A 200 2.98 34.71 -23.82
C LEU A 200 2.31 33.62 -22.98
N VAL A 201 2.18 33.80 -21.67
CA VAL A 201 1.43 32.90 -20.78
C VAL A 201 -0.07 33.17 -20.88
N VAL A 202 -0.45 34.44 -20.98
CA VAL A 202 -1.83 34.87 -21.25
C VAL A 202 -1.91 35.32 -22.71
N PRO A 203 -2.77 34.70 -23.55
CA PRO A 203 -2.87 35.05 -24.96
C PRO A 203 -3.49 36.43 -25.17
N THR A 204 -3.04 37.13 -26.22
CA THR A 204 -3.65 38.38 -26.71
C THR A 204 -3.91 38.29 -28.22
N PRO A 205 -5.10 38.66 -28.74
CA PRO A 205 -6.28 39.13 -27.99
C PRO A 205 -6.85 38.06 -27.04
N MET A 206 -7.46 38.51 -25.95
CA MET A 206 -8.02 37.60 -24.95
C MET A 206 -9.25 36.88 -25.51
N ASP A 207 -9.36 35.60 -25.21
CA ASP A 207 -10.54 34.82 -25.58
C ASP A 207 -11.81 35.35 -24.88
N PRO A 208 -12.97 35.44 -25.57
CA PRO A 208 -14.22 35.91 -24.97
C PRO A 208 -14.67 35.12 -23.74
N GLY A 209 -14.47 33.80 -23.70
CA GLY A 209 -14.78 32.96 -22.55
C GLY A 209 -13.89 33.28 -21.36
N LEU A 210 -12.57 33.39 -21.59
CA LEU A 210 -11.62 33.78 -20.53
C LEU A 210 -11.94 35.18 -19.97
N ALA A 211 -12.33 36.12 -20.83
CA ALA A 211 -12.76 37.46 -20.41
C ALA A 211 -13.99 37.42 -19.48
N LEU A 212 -14.95 36.53 -19.74
CA LEU A 212 -16.13 36.33 -18.87
C LEU A 212 -15.75 35.72 -17.51
N VAL A 213 -14.80 34.77 -17.49
CA VAL A 213 -14.35 34.17 -16.22
C VAL A 213 -13.61 35.18 -15.36
N ILE A 214 -12.69 35.97 -15.92
CA ILE A 214 -11.96 36.98 -15.13
C ILE A 214 -12.85 38.11 -14.65
N ALA A 215 -13.94 38.42 -15.39
CA ALA A 215 -14.95 39.36 -14.93
C ALA A 215 -15.72 38.82 -13.70
N SER A 216 -15.82 37.49 -13.55
CA SER A 216 -16.52 36.82 -12.46
C SER A 216 -15.62 36.57 -11.23
N VAL A 217 -14.37 36.15 -11.45
CA VAL A 217 -13.45 35.73 -10.37
C VAL A 217 -12.42 36.81 -10.04
N GLY A 218 -11.84 37.45 -11.05
CA GLY A 218 -10.76 38.42 -10.91
C GLY A 218 -9.67 38.25 -11.97
N PRO A 219 -8.71 39.20 -12.03
CA PRO A 219 -7.66 39.21 -13.06
C PRO A 219 -6.68 38.05 -12.93
N PHE A 220 -6.05 37.68 -14.03
CA PHE A 220 -5.05 36.61 -14.08
C PHE A 220 -3.81 36.92 -13.22
N GLY A 221 -3.12 35.88 -12.77
CA GLY A 221 -1.95 35.96 -11.90
C GLY A 221 -2.23 36.15 -10.40
N VAL A 222 -3.44 36.58 -10.01
CA VAL A 222 -3.83 36.80 -8.60
C VAL A 222 -5.03 35.97 -8.15
N VAL A 223 -5.29 34.85 -8.82
CA VAL A 223 -6.35 33.91 -8.45
C VAL A 223 -5.73 32.67 -7.81
N ASP A 224 -6.13 32.38 -6.58
CA ASP A 224 -5.61 31.24 -5.83
C ASP A 224 -6.44 29.99 -6.17
N LEU A 225 -5.81 28.95 -6.72
CA LEU A 225 -6.46 27.67 -7.02
C LEU A 225 -6.36 26.75 -5.81
N ARG A 226 -7.48 26.31 -5.25
CA ARG A 226 -7.51 25.47 -4.04
C ARG A 226 -8.18 24.15 -4.33
N ARG A 227 -7.52 23.03 -4.03
CA ARG A 227 -8.18 21.72 -4.06
C ARG A 227 -9.14 21.62 -2.87
N VAL A 228 -10.39 21.24 -3.14
CA VAL A 228 -11.40 21.03 -2.11
C VAL A 228 -11.40 19.55 -1.72
N ALA A 229 -11.27 19.28 -0.42
CA ALA A 229 -11.36 17.92 0.09
C ALA A 229 -12.81 17.43 0.10
N VAL A 230 -13.03 16.14 -0.16
CA VAL A 230 -14.36 15.53 -0.08
C VAL A 230 -14.89 15.66 1.36
N PRO A 231 -16.07 16.27 1.58
CA PRO A 231 -16.69 16.38 2.90
C PRO A 231 -16.75 15.01 3.59
N GLN A 232 -16.40 14.97 4.89
CA GLN A 232 -16.37 13.72 5.66
C GLN A 232 -17.74 13.02 5.65
N ALA A 233 -18.82 13.78 5.78
CA ALA A 233 -20.19 13.26 5.75
C ALA A 233 -20.52 12.54 4.42
N LEU A 234 -20.07 13.08 3.27
CA LEU A 234 -20.24 12.44 1.97
C LEU A 234 -19.46 11.11 1.88
N ARG A 235 -18.22 11.10 2.37
CA ARG A 235 -17.38 9.88 2.41
C ARG A 235 -18.00 8.79 3.29
N ASP A 236 -18.54 9.17 4.44
CA ASP A 236 -19.17 8.23 5.37
C ASP A 236 -20.53 7.73 4.86
N LEU A 237 -21.31 8.57 4.17
CA LEU A 237 -22.53 8.16 3.47
C LEU A 237 -22.21 7.13 2.39
N TYR A 238 -21.31 7.44 1.45
CA TYR A 238 -20.90 6.53 0.39
C TYR A 238 -20.40 5.20 0.95
N ARG A 239 -19.51 5.24 1.96
CA ARG A 239 -19.00 4.02 2.62
C ARG A 239 -20.12 3.15 3.18
N ARG A 240 -21.07 3.74 3.92
CA ARG A 240 -22.20 3.00 4.52
C ARG A 240 -23.09 2.37 3.44
N MET A 241 -23.40 3.13 2.40
CA MET A 241 -24.24 2.66 1.28
C MET A 241 -23.55 1.54 0.49
N SER A 242 -22.27 1.68 0.15
CA SER A 242 -21.50 0.64 -0.56
C SER A 242 -21.35 -0.63 0.29
N GLN A 243 -21.10 -0.49 1.60
CA GLN A 243 -21.04 -1.63 2.53
C GLN A 243 -22.38 -2.34 2.64
N PHE A 244 -23.48 -1.58 2.75
CA PHE A 244 -24.83 -2.13 2.76
C PHE A 244 -25.13 -2.95 1.50
N LEU A 245 -24.94 -2.38 0.31
CA LEU A 245 -25.18 -3.07 -0.95
C LEU A 245 -24.29 -4.33 -1.10
N THR A 246 -22.99 -4.21 -0.78
CA THR A 246 -22.06 -5.35 -0.86
C THR A 246 -22.44 -6.46 0.11
N SER A 247 -22.89 -6.11 1.33
CA SER A 247 -23.35 -7.10 2.32
C SER A 247 -24.59 -7.85 1.85
N LYS A 248 -25.51 -7.17 1.17
CA LYS A 248 -26.73 -7.77 0.60
C LYS A 248 -26.41 -8.72 -0.54
N LEU A 249 -25.53 -8.31 -1.45
CA LEU A 249 -25.02 -9.18 -2.52
C LEU A 249 -24.30 -10.40 -1.95
N ALA A 250 -23.52 -10.24 -0.88
CA ALA A 250 -22.82 -11.35 -0.23
C ALA A 250 -23.75 -12.33 0.50
N ALA A 251 -24.91 -11.87 0.97
CA ALA A 251 -25.81 -12.67 1.80
C ALA A 251 -26.76 -13.60 1.02
N SER A 252 -27.04 -13.34 -0.26
CA SER A 252 -28.06 -14.08 -1.02
C SER A 252 -27.67 -14.31 -2.47
N GLU A 253 -27.60 -15.59 -2.87
CA GLU A 253 -27.35 -15.99 -4.26
C GLU A 253 -28.48 -15.54 -5.20
N ALA A 254 -29.74 -15.53 -4.72
CA ALA A 254 -30.88 -15.06 -5.52
C ALA A 254 -30.75 -13.58 -5.91
N ILE A 255 -30.29 -12.74 -4.98
CA ILE A 255 -30.02 -11.32 -5.25
C ILE A 255 -28.87 -11.20 -6.26
N GLN A 256 -27.85 -12.05 -6.14
CA GLN A 256 -26.74 -12.06 -7.10
C GLN A 256 -27.20 -12.42 -8.52
N THR A 257 -28.00 -13.48 -8.67
CA THR A 257 -28.54 -13.89 -9.97
C THR A 257 -29.38 -12.80 -10.62
N ALA A 258 -30.19 -12.08 -9.83
CA ALA A 258 -31.00 -10.96 -10.32
C ALA A 258 -30.16 -9.72 -10.67
N PHE A 259 -29.06 -9.48 -9.96
CA PHE A 259 -28.18 -8.34 -10.23
C PHE A 259 -27.22 -8.56 -11.41
N TRP A 260 -26.82 -9.81 -11.69
CA TRP A 260 -25.92 -10.16 -12.81
C TRP A 260 -26.33 -9.54 -14.17
N PRO A 261 -27.57 -9.70 -14.66
CA PRO A 261 -27.97 -9.12 -15.96
C PRO A 261 -28.01 -7.58 -15.95
N LEU A 262 -28.04 -6.95 -14.77
CA LEU A 262 -28.03 -5.49 -14.63
C LEU A 262 -26.62 -4.91 -14.62
N MET A 263 -25.57 -5.73 -14.43
CA MET A 263 -24.20 -5.23 -14.36
C MET A 263 -23.74 -4.68 -15.71
N THR A 264 -23.59 -3.37 -15.74
CA THR A 264 -23.08 -2.62 -16.88
C THR A 264 -22.42 -1.33 -16.39
N THR A 265 -21.57 -0.77 -17.22
CA THR A 265 -21.06 0.58 -17.06
C THR A 265 -21.76 1.47 -18.07
N THR A 266 -22.44 2.51 -17.61
CA THR A 266 -23.20 3.41 -18.47
C THR A 266 -22.63 4.82 -18.41
N ASN A 267 -22.51 5.45 -19.58
CA ASN A 267 -22.10 6.84 -19.70
C ASN A 267 -23.33 7.72 -19.83
N TYR A 268 -23.46 8.71 -18.95
CA TYR A 268 -24.52 9.71 -18.99
C TYR A 268 -23.92 11.07 -19.32
N GLY A 269 -24.57 11.84 -20.19
CA GLY A 269 -24.24 13.24 -20.46
C GLY A 269 -25.35 14.16 -19.94
N PRO A 270 -25.42 14.40 -18.62
CA PRO A 270 -26.51 15.18 -18.03
C PRO A 270 -26.30 16.69 -18.22
N GLN A 271 -27.40 17.43 -18.32
CA GLN A 271 -27.41 18.89 -18.38
C GLN A 271 -28.48 19.50 -17.45
N PRO A 272 -28.15 20.58 -16.71
CA PRO A 272 -29.11 21.49 -16.07
C PRO A 272 -30.21 21.99 -17.03
N SER A 273 -31.40 22.26 -16.49
CA SER A 273 -32.56 22.78 -17.23
C SER A 273 -32.35 24.18 -17.79
N ILE A 274 -31.59 25.03 -17.09
CA ILE A 274 -31.24 26.37 -17.57
C ILE A 274 -30.43 26.35 -18.88
N TRP A 275 -29.83 25.20 -19.22
CA TRP A 275 -29.04 25.00 -20.43
C TRP A 275 -29.84 24.50 -21.63
N ASP A 276 -31.13 24.15 -21.47
CA ASP A 276 -31.95 23.53 -22.53
C ASP A 276 -32.08 24.40 -23.80
N ASN A 277 -32.03 25.73 -23.64
CA ASN A 277 -32.11 26.69 -24.76
C ASN A 277 -30.74 27.25 -25.18
N GLY A 278 -29.66 26.72 -24.63
CA GLY A 278 -28.28 27.14 -24.90
C GLY A 278 -27.60 26.26 -25.95
N VAL A 279 -26.66 26.87 -26.66
CA VAL A 279 -25.67 26.19 -27.51
C VAL A 279 -24.33 26.24 -26.79
N MET A 280 -23.68 25.10 -26.60
CA MET A 280 -22.45 24.97 -25.81
C MET A 280 -21.22 25.30 -26.63
N PHE A 281 -20.31 26.05 -26.03
CA PHE A 281 -19.03 26.47 -26.60
C PHE A 281 -17.84 26.09 -25.70
N GLY A 282 -18.02 25.40 -24.57
CA GLY A 282 -16.89 24.93 -23.75
C GLY A 282 -17.27 24.75 -22.28
N GLY A 283 -16.57 23.85 -21.58
CA GLY A 283 -16.79 23.59 -20.15
C GLY A 283 -15.57 23.77 -19.27
N ASN A 284 -14.38 23.87 -19.86
CA ASN A 284 -13.15 24.00 -19.11
C ASN A 284 -12.93 25.46 -18.74
N ILE A 285 -13.15 25.80 -17.46
CA ILE A 285 -12.99 27.15 -16.92
C ILE A 285 -11.58 27.74 -17.13
N HIS A 286 -10.56 26.90 -17.31
CA HIS A 286 -9.20 27.32 -17.61
C HIS A 286 -8.94 27.61 -19.10
N CYS A 287 -9.92 27.35 -19.96
CA CYS A 287 -9.86 27.47 -21.40
C CYS A 287 -10.87 28.50 -21.91
N GLY A 288 -10.66 28.90 -23.16
CA GLY A 288 -11.57 29.79 -23.86
C GLY A 288 -12.77 29.08 -24.47
N VAL A 289 -13.52 29.82 -25.29
CA VAL A 289 -14.61 29.25 -26.10
C VAL A 289 -14.06 28.46 -27.30
N ASN A 290 -14.72 27.35 -27.62
CA ASN A 290 -14.47 26.53 -28.78
C ASN A 290 -15.12 27.16 -30.02
N LEU A 291 -14.37 27.97 -30.75
CA LEU A 291 -14.88 28.75 -31.89
C LEU A 291 -15.20 27.92 -33.15
N ALA A 292 -14.66 26.70 -33.26
CA ALA A 292 -14.68 25.94 -34.51
C ALA A 292 -15.98 25.15 -34.76
N THR A 293 -16.68 24.71 -33.72
CA THR A 293 -17.94 23.94 -33.86
C THR A 293 -18.71 24.00 -32.53
N PRO A 294 -19.95 24.51 -32.49
CA PRO A 294 -20.76 24.43 -31.29
C PRO A 294 -21.27 23.00 -31.02
N SER A 295 -21.59 22.70 -29.76
CA SER A 295 -22.38 21.52 -29.38
C SER A 295 -23.80 21.94 -29.05
N ASP A 296 -24.77 21.45 -29.82
CA ASP A 296 -26.18 21.84 -29.68
C ASP A 296 -26.94 21.02 -28.61
N ASN A 297 -26.42 19.84 -28.22
CA ASN A 297 -27.13 18.86 -27.40
C ASN A 297 -26.26 18.16 -26.34
N GLN A 298 -25.01 18.59 -26.12
CA GLN A 298 -24.11 17.96 -25.14
C GLN A 298 -23.30 19.02 -24.40
N VAL A 299 -23.16 18.82 -23.09
CA VAL A 299 -22.27 19.60 -22.23
C VAL A 299 -20.82 19.34 -22.66
N ASN A 300 -20.01 20.38 -22.77
CA ASN A 300 -18.60 20.24 -23.11
C ASN A 300 -17.78 19.92 -21.86
N GLU A 301 -16.68 19.19 -22.05
CA GLU A 301 -15.78 18.71 -20.99
C GLU A 301 -15.36 19.82 -20.01
N TYR A 302 -15.41 19.52 -18.71
CA TYR A 302 -14.95 20.41 -17.64
C TYR A 302 -13.41 20.50 -17.57
N PHE A 303 -12.87 21.13 -16.52
CA PHE A 303 -11.42 21.24 -16.38
C PHE A 303 -10.75 19.88 -16.11
N SER A 304 -9.47 19.78 -16.45
CA SER A 304 -8.70 18.53 -16.32
C SER A 304 -7.29 18.78 -15.77
N ALA A 305 -6.78 17.82 -15.00
CA ALA A 305 -5.39 17.79 -14.55
C ALA A 305 -4.40 17.54 -15.71
N ALA A 306 -4.87 17.08 -16.87
CA ALA A 306 -4.04 16.87 -18.05
C ALA A 306 -3.50 18.17 -18.67
N GLY A 307 -4.06 19.34 -18.32
CA GLY A 307 -3.55 20.64 -18.78
C GLY A 307 -3.78 20.93 -20.26
N VAL A 308 -4.74 20.25 -20.89
CA VAL A 308 -5.11 20.46 -22.30
C VAL A 308 -6.45 21.20 -22.37
N CYS A 309 -6.62 22.06 -23.38
CA CYS A 309 -7.91 22.64 -23.76
C CYS A 309 -8.52 21.80 -24.89
N PRO A 310 -9.43 20.87 -24.57
CA PRO A 310 -10.05 20.01 -25.56
C PRO A 310 -11.05 20.79 -26.42
N ASN A 311 -11.03 20.52 -27.73
CA ASN A 311 -12.02 21.06 -28.66
C ASN A 311 -13.21 20.09 -28.75
N ASN A 312 -14.34 20.50 -28.19
CA ASN A 312 -15.65 19.84 -28.33
C ASN A 312 -15.72 18.37 -27.88
N LEU A 313 -15.00 18.02 -26.81
CA LEU A 313 -15.20 16.74 -26.15
C LEU A 313 -16.43 16.82 -25.23
N PRO A 314 -17.33 15.81 -25.26
CA PRO A 314 -18.51 15.80 -24.41
C PRO A 314 -18.17 15.40 -22.98
N GLU A 315 -18.72 16.15 -22.04
CA GLU A 315 -18.72 15.80 -20.63
C GLU A 315 -19.66 14.61 -20.40
N HIS A 316 -19.21 13.64 -19.61
CA HIS A 316 -19.99 12.46 -19.27
C HIS A 316 -19.61 11.91 -17.90
N VAL A 317 -20.59 11.36 -17.18
CA VAL A 317 -20.36 10.58 -15.96
C VAL A 317 -20.46 9.09 -16.30
N THR A 318 -19.39 8.36 -15.94
CA THR A 318 -19.26 6.92 -16.21
C THR A 318 -19.59 6.17 -14.92
N SER A 319 -20.78 5.56 -14.85
CA SER A 319 -21.26 4.96 -13.60
C SER A 319 -21.48 3.46 -13.72
N SER A 320 -21.06 2.74 -12.68
CA SER A 320 -21.40 1.33 -12.50
C SER A 320 -22.87 1.18 -12.09
N THR A 321 -23.47 0.02 -12.34
CA THR A 321 -24.81 -0.30 -11.81
C THR A 321 -24.88 -0.12 -10.30
N GLN A 322 -23.80 -0.40 -9.56
CA GLN A 322 -23.76 -0.18 -8.11
C GLN A 322 -23.96 1.30 -7.77
N ASP A 323 -23.22 2.20 -8.41
CA ASP A 323 -23.36 3.64 -8.19
C ASP A 323 -24.74 4.17 -8.58
N VAL A 324 -25.36 3.60 -9.62
CA VAL A 324 -26.76 3.90 -9.99
C VAL A 324 -27.72 3.52 -8.86
N LEU A 325 -27.57 2.32 -8.26
CA LEU A 325 -28.38 1.92 -7.11
C LEU A 325 -28.17 2.86 -5.92
N LEU A 326 -26.92 3.24 -5.65
CA LEU A 326 -26.61 4.18 -4.58
C LEU A 326 -27.23 5.56 -4.85
N ALA A 327 -27.19 6.04 -6.09
CA ALA A 327 -27.77 7.34 -6.45
C ALA A 327 -29.30 7.32 -6.33
N ILE A 328 -29.96 6.22 -6.69
CA ILE A 328 -31.40 6.02 -6.47
C ILE A 328 -31.74 6.13 -4.98
N LEU A 329 -30.98 5.45 -4.12
CA LEU A 329 -31.16 5.51 -2.67
C LEU A 329 -30.85 6.90 -2.10
N ALA A 330 -29.86 7.61 -2.66
CA ALA A 330 -29.49 8.95 -2.20
C ALA A 330 -30.48 10.05 -2.65
N VAL A 331 -31.20 9.87 -3.76
CA VAL A 331 -32.34 10.73 -4.11
C VAL A 331 -33.57 10.39 -3.27
N GLY A 332 -33.71 9.13 -2.86
CA GLY A 332 -34.83 8.59 -2.11
C GLY A 332 -35.64 7.62 -2.96
N PHE A 333 -35.73 6.37 -2.49
CA PHE A 333 -36.36 5.30 -3.26
C PHE A 333 -37.83 5.59 -3.60
N ALA A 334 -38.61 6.13 -2.65
CA ALA A 334 -40.02 6.44 -2.88
C ALA A 334 -40.25 7.44 -4.03
N HIS A 335 -39.34 8.41 -4.19
CA HIS A 335 -39.40 9.37 -5.30
C HIS A 335 -38.94 8.75 -6.62
N MET A 336 -37.89 7.94 -6.57
CA MET A 336 -37.30 7.30 -7.73
C MET A 336 -38.08 6.08 -8.21
N HIS A 337 -38.96 5.47 -7.41
CA HIS A 337 -39.85 4.38 -7.81
C HIS A 337 -41.15 4.90 -8.48
N ASN A 338 -41.06 5.99 -9.23
CA ASN A 338 -42.18 6.56 -9.98
C ASN A 338 -41.81 6.76 -11.45
N ALA A 339 -42.62 6.20 -12.35
CA ALA A 339 -42.42 6.28 -13.79
C ALA A 339 -42.36 7.70 -14.33
N THR A 340 -43.09 8.66 -13.73
CA THR A 340 -43.01 10.07 -14.16
C THR A 340 -41.64 10.66 -13.84
N THR A 341 -41.07 10.34 -12.68
CA THR A 341 -39.73 10.79 -12.27
C THR A 341 -38.66 10.28 -13.24
N TRP A 342 -38.76 9.02 -13.70
CA TRP A 342 -37.82 8.49 -14.68
C TRP A 342 -37.78 9.33 -15.95
N THR A 343 -38.95 9.78 -16.43
CA THR A 343 -39.02 10.60 -17.65
C THR A 343 -38.47 12.01 -17.44
N THR A 344 -38.64 12.62 -16.27
CA THR A 344 -38.10 13.96 -16.00
C THR A 344 -36.58 13.92 -15.83
N VAL A 345 -36.05 12.93 -15.08
CA VAL A 345 -34.61 12.67 -14.99
C VAL A 345 -34.03 12.32 -16.37
N GLY A 346 -34.72 11.49 -17.14
CA GLY A 346 -34.31 11.12 -18.51
C GLY A 346 -34.12 12.33 -19.43
N LYS A 347 -34.95 13.38 -19.31
CA LYS A 347 -34.80 14.62 -20.10
C LYS A 347 -33.49 15.35 -19.82
N ARG A 348 -32.93 15.24 -18.62
CA ARG A 348 -31.63 15.85 -18.28
C ARG A 348 -30.48 15.13 -18.99
N GLY A 349 -30.61 13.84 -19.29
CA GLY A 349 -29.66 13.07 -20.11
C GLY A 349 -30.05 13.01 -21.59
N SER A 350 -30.29 14.17 -22.21
CA SER A 350 -30.96 14.32 -23.51
C SER A 350 -30.43 13.42 -24.64
N ALA A 351 -29.11 13.19 -24.71
CA ALA A 351 -28.48 12.32 -25.70
C ALA A 351 -28.89 10.83 -25.58
N HIS A 352 -29.28 10.38 -24.38
CA HIS A 352 -29.57 8.98 -24.07
C HIS A 352 -30.79 8.80 -23.14
N ALA A 353 -31.79 9.68 -23.26
CA ALA A 353 -32.94 9.74 -22.35
C ALA A 353 -33.68 8.40 -22.19
N ALA A 354 -33.88 7.65 -23.28
CA ALA A 354 -34.52 6.34 -23.25
C ALA A 354 -33.71 5.30 -22.46
N ALA A 355 -32.38 5.32 -22.58
CA ALA A 355 -31.50 4.42 -21.84
C ALA A 355 -31.48 4.75 -20.34
N VAL A 356 -31.56 6.04 -19.97
CA VAL A 356 -31.73 6.47 -18.58
C VAL A 356 -33.02 5.91 -17.99
N VAL A 357 -34.15 6.08 -18.67
CA VAL A 357 -35.46 5.58 -18.21
C VAL A 357 -35.42 4.06 -18.04
N GLN A 358 -34.86 3.34 -19.01
CA GLN A 358 -34.74 1.88 -18.94
C GLN A 358 -33.89 1.44 -17.74
N THR A 359 -32.77 2.12 -17.50
CA THR A 359 -31.85 1.82 -16.39
C THR A 359 -32.49 2.11 -15.04
N LEU A 360 -33.23 3.22 -14.90
CA LEU A 360 -33.95 3.54 -13.67
C LEU A 360 -35.09 2.55 -13.41
N ASN A 361 -35.83 2.14 -14.44
CA ASN A 361 -36.90 1.16 -14.33
C ASN A 361 -36.36 -0.19 -13.84
N SER A 362 -35.33 -0.74 -14.50
CA SER A 362 -34.75 -2.03 -14.11
C SER A 362 -34.11 -2.00 -12.71
N SER A 363 -33.41 -0.91 -12.39
CA SER A 363 -32.74 -0.73 -11.10
C SER A 363 -33.72 -0.56 -9.93
N THR A 364 -34.79 0.22 -10.11
CA THR A 364 -35.80 0.43 -9.07
C THR A 364 -36.69 -0.79 -8.88
N THR A 365 -36.97 -1.55 -9.95
CA THR A 365 -37.67 -2.84 -9.86
C THR A 365 -36.82 -3.85 -9.08
N PHE A 366 -35.52 -3.97 -9.39
CA PHE A 366 -34.60 -4.82 -8.63
C PHE A 366 -34.56 -4.48 -7.14
N LEU A 367 -34.50 -3.18 -6.80
CA LEU A 367 -34.53 -2.74 -5.40
C LEU A 367 -35.87 -3.08 -4.72
N ALA A 368 -36.99 -2.89 -5.42
CA ALA A 368 -38.32 -3.22 -4.90
C ALA A 368 -38.49 -4.72 -4.60
N ASP A 369 -37.97 -5.58 -5.48
CA ASP A 369 -38.18 -7.03 -5.42
C ASP A 369 -37.28 -7.73 -4.37
N HIS A 370 -36.13 -7.14 -4.04
CA HIS A 370 -35.08 -7.82 -3.26
C HIS A 370 -34.72 -7.14 -1.92
N PHE A 371 -35.26 -5.96 -1.62
CA PHE A 371 -34.94 -5.19 -0.41
C PHE A 371 -36.21 -4.82 0.35
N TYR A 372 -36.11 -4.69 1.67
CA TYR A 372 -37.25 -4.27 2.49
C TYR A 372 -37.40 -2.75 2.49
N GLU A 373 -38.63 -2.25 2.65
CA GLU A 373 -38.95 -0.81 2.62
C GLU A 373 -38.15 0.01 3.65
N ASN A 374 -37.98 -0.52 4.86
CA ASN A 374 -37.18 0.12 5.91
C ASN A 374 -35.68 0.21 5.55
N GLU A 375 -35.17 -0.71 4.72
CA GLU A 375 -33.79 -0.69 4.25
C GLU A 375 -33.58 0.32 3.13
N LEU A 376 -34.60 0.53 2.29
CA LEU A 376 -34.56 1.47 1.17
C LEU A 376 -34.59 2.93 1.63
N GLY A 377 -35.24 3.24 2.76
CA GLY A 377 -35.29 4.58 3.36
C GLY A 377 -34.25 4.86 4.46
N GLN A 378 -33.35 3.91 4.77
CA GLN A 378 -32.47 4.02 5.95
C GLN A 378 -31.45 5.18 5.87
N PHE A 379 -31.16 5.69 4.67
CA PHE A 379 -30.15 6.72 4.43
C PHE A 379 -30.73 8.14 4.33
N ASP A 380 -32.06 8.29 4.29
CA ASP A 380 -32.72 9.58 4.01
C ASP A 380 -32.31 10.68 5.01
N ALA A 381 -32.13 10.31 6.28
CA ALA A 381 -31.70 11.25 7.33
C ALA A 381 -30.25 11.73 7.17
N ASP A 382 -29.38 10.92 6.56
CA ASP A 382 -27.97 11.25 6.33
C ASP A 382 -27.76 12.07 5.03
N VAL A 383 -28.66 11.91 4.06
CA VAL A 383 -28.61 12.55 2.74
C VAL A 383 -28.80 14.07 2.84
N ALA A 384 -29.80 14.54 3.56
CA ALA A 384 -30.15 15.96 3.60
C ALA A 384 -29.01 16.87 4.15
N PRO A 385 -28.31 16.51 5.24
CA PRO A 385 -27.14 17.26 5.70
C PRO A 385 -26.00 17.30 4.65
N VAL A 386 -25.79 16.21 3.90
CA VAL A 386 -24.77 16.15 2.85
C VAL A 386 -25.13 17.09 1.69
N GLN A 387 -26.39 17.09 1.24
CA GLN A 387 -26.86 18.00 0.20
C GLN A 387 -26.70 19.46 0.62
N ALA A 388 -27.12 19.81 1.85
CA ALA A 388 -26.98 21.16 2.37
C ALA A 388 -25.51 21.59 2.47
N ALA A 389 -24.62 20.71 2.97
CA ALA A 389 -23.18 21.02 3.04
C ALA A 389 -22.57 21.28 1.66
N ILE A 390 -22.95 20.50 0.64
CA ILE A 390 -22.42 20.66 -0.74
C ILE A 390 -23.00 21.92 -1.40
N ARG A 391 -24.30 22.17 -1.22
CA ARG A 391 -24.99 23.34 -1.80
C ARG A 391 -24.55 24.64 -1.14
N ASP A 392 -24.52 24.69 0.18
CA ASP A 392 -24.45 25.95 0.95
C ASP A 392 -23.04 26.25 1.46
N THR A 393 -22.23 25.23 1.77
CA THR A 393 -20.86 25.42 2.30
C THR A 393 -19.79 25.26 1.23
N VAL A 394 -19.84 24.17 0.45
CA VAL A 394 -18.89 23.96 -0.66
C VAL A 394 -19.24 24.86 -1.86
N GLN A 395 -20.54 25.12 -2.05
CA GLN A 395 -21.09 25.87 -3.18
C GLN A 395 -20.58 25.31 -4.51
N LEU A 396 -20.71 23.99 -4.68
CA LEU A 396 -20.25 23.30 -5.88
C LEU A 396 -21.13 23.65 -7.08
N GLU A 397 -20.50 24.03 -8.20
CA GLU A 397 -21.17 24.46 -9.43
C GLU A 397 -20.66 23.73 -10.68
N PHE A 398 -21.60 23.37 -11.56
CA PHE A 398 -21.31 23.00 -12.95
C PHE A 398 -21.14 24.26 -13.79
N VAL A 399 -20.18 24.26 -14.72
CA VAL A 399 -19.83 25.45 -15.51
C VAL A 399 -19.86 25.16 -17.02
N GLN A 400 -20.38 26.11 -17.81
CA GLN A 400 -20.36 26.09 -19.27
C GLN A 400 -20.29 27.51 -19.84
N PHE A 401 -19.63 27.63 -21.00
CA PHE A 401 -19.79 28.75 -21.91
C PHE A 401 -20.89 28.43 -22.90
N LEU A 402 -21.91 29.27 -22.97
CA LEU A 402 -23.06 29.05 -23.84
C LEU A 402 -23.49 30.33 -24.57
N ARG A 403 -24.27 30.15 -25.64
CA ARG A 403 -25.05 31.22 -26.26
C ARG A 403 -26.50 30.79 -26.32
N LEU A 404 -27.41 31.68 -25.97
CA LEU A 404 -28.84 31.44 -26.19
C LEU A 404 -29.11 31.35 -27.69
N ARG A 405 -29.98 30.41 -28.10
CA ARG A 405 -30.40 30.28 -29.51
C ARG A 405 -30.96 31.61 -30.01
N GLY A 406 -30.46 32.11 -31.15
CA GLY A 406 -30.83 33.42 -31.70
C GLY A 406 -29.70 34.47 -31.75
N ALA A 407 -28.44 34.03 -31.85
CA ALA A 407 -27.25 34.89 -32.06
C ALA A 407 -26.89 35.87 -30.93
N GLY A 408 -27.24 35.57 -29.66
CA GLY A 408 -26.83 36.36 -28.49
C GLY A 408 -25.31 36.33 -28.18
N PRO A 409 -24.82 37.16 -27.24
CA PRO A 409 -23.43 37.13 -26.78
C PRO A 409 -23.09 35.80 -26.08
N TYR A 410 -21.79 35.52 -25.92
CA TYR A 410 -21.33 34.44 -25.05
C TYR A 410 -21.70 34.74 -23.59
N VAL A 411 -22.15 33.72 -22.88
CA VAL A 411 -22.50 33.77 -21.47
C VAL A 411 -21.71 32.68 -20.75
N PHE A 412 -21.11 33.03 -19.63
CA PHE A 412 -20.54 32.08 -18.69
C PHE A 412 -21.62 31.69 -17.69
N SER A 413 -22.17 30.49 -17.84
CA SER A 413 -23.21 29.96 -16.98
C SER A 413 -22.60 29.01 -15.95
N HIS A 414 -22.95 29.22 -14.69
CA HIS A 414 -22.58 28.34 -13.59
C HIS A 414 -23.84 28.03 -12.78
N VAL A 415 -24.00 26.77 -12.39
CA VAL A 415 -25.23 26.25 -11.76
C VAL A 415 -24.85 25.40 -10.56
N ASN A 416 -25.37 25.75 -9.39
CA ASN A 416 -25.17 24.95 -8.17
C ASN A 416 -25.77 23.55 -8.33
N VAL A 417 -24.99 22.51 -7.99
CA VAL A 417 -25.32 21.10 -8.26
C VAL A 417 -26.58 20.57 -7.54
N PHE A 418 -27.05 21.26 -6.50
CA PHE A 418 -28.32 20.98 -5.80
C PHE A 418 -29.22 22.22 -5.70
N ALA A 419 -29.19 23.07 -6.72
CA ALA A 419 -30.09 24.21 -6.81
C ALA A 419 -31.56 23.75 -6.75
N ALA A 420 -32.42 24.49 -6.02
CA ALA A 420 -33.85 24.19 -5.94
C ALA A 420 -34.57 24.28 -7.30
N THR A 421 -33.96 24.96 -8.27
CA THR A 421 -34.42 25.06 -9.67
C THR A 421 -34.07 23.82 -10.50
N GLU A 422 -33.22 22.93 -10.00
CA GLU A 422 -32.69 21.76 -10.73
C GLU A 422 -32.99 20.41 -10.02
N PRO A 423 -34.23 20.13 -9.59
CA PRO A 423 -34.54 18.90 -8.85
C PRO A 423 -34.32 17.62 -9.67
N ASP A 424 -34.60 17.66 -10.98
CA ASP A 424 -34.44 16.51 -11.88
C ASP A 424 -32.97 16.13 -12.13
N LEU A 425 -32.03 17.01 -11.79
CA LEU A 425 -30.58 16.77 -11.95
C LEU A 425 -29.99 16.01 -10.75
N ALA A 426 -30.69 15.94 -9.62
CA ALA A 426 -30.16 15.42 -8.35
C ALA A 426 -29.59 13.99 -8.47
N PHE A 427 -30.22 13.12 -9.26
CA PHE A 427 -29.72 11.77 -9.55
C PHE A 427 -28.31 11.80 -10.15
N PHE A 428 -28.09 12.63 -11.17
CA PHE A 428 -26.78 12.75 -11.82
C PHE A 428 -25.78 13.46 -10.91
N THR A 429 -26.21 14.47 -10.15
CA THR A 429 -25.35 15.12 -9.15
C THR A 429 -24.76 14.11 -8.18
N TRP A 430 -25.56 13.17 -7.67
CA TRP A 430 -25.04 12.11 -6.80
C TRP A 430 -23.95 11.25 -7.48
N LEU A 431 -24.12 10.93 -8.76
CA LEU A 431 -23.08 10.20 -9.52
C LEU A 431 -21.77 11.01 -9.62
N TYR A 432 -21.83 12.32 -9.90
CA TYR A 432 -20.63 13.19 -9.87
C TYR A 432 -19.97 13.25 -8.48
N LEU A 433 -20.78 13.23 -7.41
CA LEU A 433 -20.26 13.22 -6.04
C LEU A 433 -19.61 11.89 -5.67
N PHE A 434 -20.15 10.77 -6.16
CA PHE A 434 -19.53 9.47 -5.99
C PHE A 434 -18.21 9.36 -6.75
N ASP A 435 -18.13 9.89 -7.97
CA ASP A 435 -16.88 10.05 -8.71
C ASP A 435 -15.84 10.86 -7.91
N TRP A 436 -16.29 11.93 -7.24
CA TRP A 436 -15.41 12.73 -6.36
C TRP A 436 -14.93 11.94 -5.14
N VAL A 437 -15.78 11.11 -4.53
CA VAL A 437 -15.40 10.20 -3.43
C VAL A 437 -14.41 9.12 -3.90
N GLN A 438 -14.65 8.55 -5.08
CA GLN A 438 -13.80 7.52 -5.69
C GLN A 438 -12.45 8.09 -6.18
N GLY A 439 -12.37 9.41 -6.39
CA GLY A 439 -11.18 10.10 -6.88
C GLY A 439 -11.01 10.03 -8.40
N THR A 440 -12.06 9.69 -9.15
CA THR A 440 -12.12 9.80 -10.61
C THR A 440 -12.41 11.23 -11.06
N ARG A 441 -12.88 12.09 -10.13
CA ARG A 441 -13.00 13.54 -10.30
C ARG A 441 -12.41 14.27 -9.11
N GLU A 442 -12.02 15.51 -9.34
CA GLU A 442 -11.57 16.43 -8.29
C GLU A 442 -12.35 17.73 -8.33
N VAL A 443 -12.43 18.41 -7.18
CA VAL A 443 -13.07 19.71 -7.04
C VAL A 443 -12.01 20.75 -6.71
N ILE A 444 -12.07 21.88 -7.42
CA ILE A 444 -11.23 23.03 -7.15
C ILE A 444 -12.09 24.26 -6.87
N SER A 445 -11.55 25.17 -6.07
CA SER A 445 -12.10 26.50 -5.84
C SER A 445 -11.14 27.55 -6.37
N LEU A 446 -11.63 28.43 -7.24
CA LEU A 446 -10.91 29.57 -7.80
C LEU A 446 -11.24 30.77 -6.93
N VAL A 447 -10.30 31.21 -6.09
CA VAL A 447 -10.51 32.34 -5.16
C VAL A 447 -9.79 33.57 -5.70
N GLY A 448 -10.54 34.52 -6.25
CA GLY A 448 -10.00 35.74 -6.85
C GLY A 448 -10.31 37.02 -6.08
N ASP A 449 -10.03 38.16 -6.72
CA ASP A 449 -10.26 39.50 -6.17
C ASP A 449 -11.75 39.92 -6.18
N MET A 450 -12.57 39.30 -7.04
CA MET A 450 -13.97 39.69 -7.28
C MET A 450 -14.97 38.64 -6.79
N GLY A 451 -14.62 37.36 -6.89
CA GLY A 451 -15.52 36.27 -6.58
C GLY A 451 -14.80 34.95 -6.37
N THR A 452 -15.55 33.94 -5.95
CA THR A 452 -15.09 32.57 -5.80
C THR A 452 -15.99 31.65 -6.59
N ILE A 453 -15.40 30.71 -7.35
CA ILE A 453 -16.14 29.67 -8.08
C ILE A 453 -15.56 28.32 -7.69
N THR A 454 -16.42 27.43 -7.21
CA THR A 454 -16.04 26.05 -6.87
C THR A 454 -16.65 25.10 -7.88
N THR A 455 -15.81 24.38 -8.63
CA THR A 455 -16.26 23.54 -9.74
C THR A 455 -15.55 22.18 -9.76
N ILE A 456 -16.09 21.25 -10.54
CA ILE A 456 -15.65 19.85 -10.62
C ILE A 456 -14.95 19.56 -11.95
N SER A 457 -13.93 18.70 -11.90
CA SER A 457 -13.17 18.28 -13.08
C SER A 457 -13.99 17.35 -13.96
N THR A 458 -13.56 17.18 -15.20
CA THR A 458 -13.93 16.04 -16.05
C THR A 458 -13.52 14.70 -15.42
N PHE A 459 -14.10 13.61 -15.92
CA PHE A 459 -13.75 12.25 -15.52
C PHE A 459 -12.31 11.92 -15.92
N GLN A 460 -11.53 11.41 -14.96
CA GLN A 460 -10.18 10.92 -15.21
C GLN A 460 -10.21 9.40 -15.31
N ASN A 461 -9.70 8.88 -16.43
CA ASN A 461 -9.59 7.43 -16.62
C ASN A 461 -8.67 6.80 -15.58
N VAL A 462 -9.15 5.73 -14.94
CA VAL A 462 -8.33 4.93 -14.03
C VAL A 462 -7.31 4.15 -14.86
N VAL A 463 -6.02 4.41 -14.64
CA VAL A 463 -4.96 3.64 -15.27
C VAL A 463 -4.80 2.32 -14.52
N GLN A 464 -5.04 1.22 -15.22
CA GLN A 464 -4.86 -0.14 -14.69
C GLN A 464 -3.53 -0.70 -15.16
N HIS A 465 -2.69 -1.10 -14.21
CA HIS A 465 -1.45 -1.81 -14.48
C HIS A 465 -1.52 -3.23 -13.91
N PRO A 466 -1.02 -4.25 -14.63
CA PRO A 466 -0.91 -5.59 -14.08
C PRO A 466 0.06 -5.57 -12.89
N THR A 467 -0.27 -6.31 -11.83
CA THR A 467 0.62 -6.48 -10.69
C THR A 467 1.95 -7.09 -11.13
N ASN A 468 3.06 -6.55 -10.65
CA ASN A 468 4.38 -7.08 -10.98
C ASN A 468 4.59 -8.45 -10.31
N ALA A 469 4.58 -9.53 -11.10
CA ALA A 469 4.74 -10.88 -10.59
C ALA A 469 6.11 -11.11 -9.90
N PHE A 470 7.14 -10.31 -10.23
CA PHE A 470 8.46 -10.41 -9.61
C PHE A 470 8.50 -9.88 -8.18
N GLU A 471 7.50 -9.10 -7.74
CA GLU A 471 7.40 -8.67 -6.33
C GLU A 471 7.03 -9.85 -5.41
N ILE A 472 6.35 -10.87 -5.95
CA ILE A 472 6.13 -12.12 -5.24
C ILE A 472 7.45 -12.88 -5.22
N GLN A 473 8.18 -12.77 -4.11
CA GLN A 473 9.45 -13.47 -3.88
C GLN A 473 9.25 -14.99 -3.72
N THR A 474 8.90 -15.67 -4.81
CA THR A 474 8.74 -17.13 -4.85
C THR A 474 10.08 -17.85 -4.72
N HIS A 475 11.20 -17.21 -5.08
CA HIS A 475 12.54 -17.81 -5.06
C HIS A 475 12.91 -18.43 -3.71
N SER A 476 12.68 -17.73 -2.60
CA SER A 476 13.00 -18.26 -1.26
C SER A 476 12.12 -19.46 -0.90
N SER A 477 10.82 -19.40 -1.22
CA SER A 477 9.89 -20.51 -0.97
C SER A 477 10.21 -21.74 -1.85
N LEU A 478 10.58 -21.53 -3.12
CA LEU A 478 10.98 -22.58 -4.05
C LEU A 478 12.31 -23.23 -3.64
N TYR A 479 13.26 -22.42 -3.13
CA TYR A 479 14.52 -22.94 -2.61
C TYR A 479 14.29 -23.83 -1.38
N LEU A 480 13.51 -23.35 -0.40
CA LEU A 480 13.12 -24.14 0.77
C LEU A 480 12.38 -25.42 0.38
N TYR A 481 11.41 -25.32 -0.54
CA TYR A 481 10.67 -26.47 -1.06
C TYR A 481 11.60 -27.50 -1.71
N SER A 482 12.47 -27.05 -2.62
CA SER A 482 13.42 -27.93 -3.33
C SER A 482 14.37 -28.64 -2.35
N LEU A 483 14.83 -27.93 -1.32
CA LEU A 483 15.70 -28.49 -0.30
C LEU A 483 14.94 -29.50 0.58
N ILE A 484 13.69 -29.25 0.91
CA ILE A 484 12.83 -30.21 1.63
C ILE A 484 12.59 -31.47 0.79
N VAL A 485 12.31 -31.32 -0.51
CA VAL A 485 12.16 -32.45 -1.45
C VAL A 485 13.45 -33.26 -1.50
N TYR A 486 14.60 -32.60 -1.68
CA TYR A 486 15.91 -33.24 -1.68
C TYR A 486 16.16 -34.04 -0.39
N ILE A 487 15.93 -33.43 0.78
CA ILE A 487 16.13 -34.11 2.06
C ILE A 487 15.16 -35.29 2.22
N THR A 488 13.91 -35.14 1.78
CA THR A 488 12.92 -36.22 1.82
C THR A 488 13.35 -37.39 0.93
N ALA A 489 13.82 -37.11 -0.30
CA ALA A 489 14.34 -38.12 -1.21
C ALA A 489 15.57 -38.83 -0.62
N LEU A 490 16.49 -38.09 0.03
CA LEU A 490 17.63 -38.66 0.73
C LEU A 490 17.19 -39.61 1.86
N LEU A 491 16.21 -39.20 2.68
CA LEU A 491 15.67 -40.04 3.76
C LEU A 491 15.00 -41.31 3.22
N VAL A 492 14.27 -41.19 2.12
CA VAL A 492 13.66 -42.35 1.45
C VAL A 492 14.76 -43.29 0.93
N ALA A 493 15.80 -42.77 0.28
CA ALA A 493 16.92 -43.56 -0.21
C ALA A 493 17.66 -44.29 0.93
N VAL A 494 17.97 -43.59 2.02
CA VAL A 494 18.55 -44.19 3.23
C VAL A 494 17.61 -45.25 3.81
N GLY A 495 16.32 -44.99 3.87
CA GLY A 495 15.31 -45.96 4.29
C GLY A 495 15.29 -47.22 3.44
N VAL A 496 15.36 -47.10 2.12
CA VAL A 496 15.45 -48.24 1.19
C VAL A 496 16.73 -49.04 1.43
N VAL A 497 17.88 -48.37 1.59
CA VAL A 497 19.15 -49.05 1.91
C VAL A 497 19.01 -49.82 3.22
N VAL A 498 18.47 -49.20 4.26
CA VAL A 498 18.25 -49.87 5.56
C VAL A 498 17.32 -51.08 5.42
N ILE A 499 16.26 -51.00 4.62
CA ILE A 499 15.36 -52.14 4.34
C ILE A 499 16.10 -53.27 3.60
N VAL A 500 17.00 -52.95 2.67
CA VAL A 500 17.84 -53.96 1.99
C VAL A 500 18.80 -54.65 2.98
N TYR A 501 19.42 -53.89 3.89
CA TYR A 501 20.25 -54.45 4.96
C TYR A 501 19.43 -55.24 6.00
N TYR A 502 18.16 -54.87 6.21
CA TYR A 502 17.25 -55.56 7.13
C TYR A 502 16.67 -56.86 6.55
N THR A 503 16.25 -56.86 5.29
CA THR A 503 15.78 -58.09 4.62
C THR A 503 16.88 -59.15 4.51
N SER A 504 18.15 -58.73 4.59
CA SER A 504 19.30 -59.62 4.67
C SER A 504 19.67 -60.08 6.10
N MET A 505 19.20 -59.41 7.17
CA MET A 505 19.36 -59.79 8.60
C MET A 505 18.29 -59.19 9.52
N LYS A 506 17.63 -60.02 10.35
CA LYS A 506 16.59 -59.59 11.29
C LYS A 506 17.16 -58.75 12.46
N HIS A 507 16.43 -57.68 12.79
CA HIS A 507 16.52 -56.73 13.92
C HIS A 507 17.14 -55.35 13.59
N LEU A 508 16.49 -54.28 14.07
CA LEU A 508 16.79 -52.87 13.79
C LEU A 508 16.61 -52.01 15.05
N VAL A 509 17.51 -51.04 15.27
CA VAL A 509 17.24 -49.81 16.03
C VAL A 509 17.46 -48.63 15.07
N VAL A 510 16.52 -47.68 15.03
CA VAL A 510 16.45 -46.62 14.02
C VAL A 510 17.08 -45.32 14.52
N ASP A 511 18.01 -44.73 13.77
CA ASP A 511 18.38 -43.30 13.92
C ASP A 511 18.75 -42.66 12.57
N LYS A 512 18.21 -41.49 12.26
CA LYS A 512 18.25 -40.87 10.92
C LYS A 512 19.35 -39.82 10.83
N ARG A 513 20.25 -39.95 9.85
CA ARG A 513 21.28 -38.94 9.58
C ARG A 513 21.02 -38.10 8.35
N ILE A 514 20.85 -36.80 8.61
CA ILE A 514 21.01 -35.67 7.70
C ILE A 514 21.85 -34.64 8.48
N GLY A 515 22.66 -33.81 7.81
CA GLY A 515 23.44 -32.76 8.49
C GLY A 515 22.56 -31.83 9.35
N ARG A 516 23.05 -31.44 10.55
CA ARG A 516 22.37 -30.55 11.51
C ARG A 516 21.69 -29.32 10.86
N PRO A 517 22.32 -28.61 9.91
CA PRO A 517 21.70 -27.43 9.27
C PRO A 517 20.46 -27.76 8.44
N LEU A 518 20.44 -28.90 7.76
CA LEU A 518 19.32 -29.34 6.92
C LEU A 518 18.12 -29.79 7.78
N MET A 519 18.39 -30.38 8.95
CA MET A 519 17.38 -30.77 9.94
C MET A 519 16.75 -29.55 10.59
N LEU A 520 17.59 -28.58 10.96
CA LEU A 520 17.15 -27.28 11.45
C LEU A 520 16.26 -26.60 10.40
N LEU A 521 16.69 -26.58 9.13
CA LEU A 521 15.90 -25.96 8.05
C LEU A 521 14.52 -26.59 7.88
N ARG A 522 14.42 -27.93 7.92
CA ARG A 522 13.12 -28.63 7.88
C ARG A 522 12.23 -28.21 9.04
N SER A 523 12.78 -28.20 10.25
CA SER A 523 12.03 -27.79 11.44
C SER A 523 11.57 -26.34 11.37
N VAL A 524 12.43 -25.42 10.91
CA VAL A 524 12.09 -24.00 10.72
C VAL A 524 10.98 -23.85 9.69
N THR A 525 11.00 -24.64 8.62
CA THR A 525 9.92 -24.61 7.63
C THR A 525 8.60 -25.14 8.20
N ALA A 526 8.64 -26.21 8.99
CA ALA A 526 7.46 -26.72 9.69
C ALA A 526 6.89 -25.72 10.71
N LEU A 527 7.76 -25.06 11.48
CA LEU A 527 7.40 -23.97 12.40
C LEU A 527 6.78 -22.79 11.64
N ALA A 528 7.38 -22.37 10.52
CA ALA A 528 6.85 -21.31 9.70
C ALA A 528 5.46 -21.66 9.14
N ILE A 529 5.26 -22.90 8.70
CA ILE A 529 3.94 -23.40 8.29
C ILE A 529 2.96 -23.31 9.46
N LEU A 530 3.28 -23.88 10.63
CA LEU A 530 2.40 -23.89 11.82
C LEU A 530 2.12 -22.50 12.41
N ALA A 531 2.98 -21.52 12.12
CA ALA A 531 2.83 -20.13 12.52
C ALA A 531 2.20 -19.22 11.43
N THR A 532 1.86 -19.77 10.26
CA THR A 532 1.27 -19.01 9.14
C THR A 532 -0.17 -19.45 8.89
N ALA A 533 -1.11 -18.51 8.81
CA ALA A 533 -2.48 -18.71 8.37
C ALA A 533 -2.57 -18.75 6.83
N SER A 534 -3.53 -19.50 6.30
CA SER A 534 -3.83 -19.49 4.86
C SER A 534 -4.87 -18.41 4.57
N LEU A 535 -4.62 -17.60 3.54
CA LEU A 535 -5.57 -16.65 3.00
C LEU A 535 -5.78 -16.99 1.53
N THR A 536 -6.99 -17.37 1.15
CA THR A 536 -7.35 -17.74 -0.22
C THR A 536 -8.46 -16.82 -0.70
N LYS A 537 -8.42 -16.45 -1.98
CA LYS A 537 -9.56 -15.80 -2.62
C LYS A 537 -10.72 -16.80 -2.68
N ALA A 538 -11.80 -16.51 -1.97
CA ALA A 538 -13.08 -17.16 -2.15
C ALA A 538 -13.93 -16.32 -3.11
N GLN A 539 -14.69 -16.99 -3.95
CA GLN A 539 -15.64 -16.34 -4.84
C GLN A 539 -16.97 -17.04 -4.69
N SER A 540 -17.99 -16.30 -4.25
CA SER A 540 -19.38 -16.74 -4.19
C SER A 540 -20.13 -15.94 -5.24
N GLY A 541 -20.39 -16.57 -6.39
CA GLY A 541 -20.94 -15.93 -7.57
C GLY A 541 -20.15 -14.69 -7.99
N MET A 542 -20.72 -13.51 -7.76
CA MET A 542 -20.17 -12.21 -8.17
C MET A 542 -19.30 -11.56 -7.09
N VAL A 543 -19.40 -12.04 -5.84
CA VAL A 543 -18.69 -11.45 -4.72
C VAL A 543 -17.37 -12.20 -4.49
N ALA A 544 -16.26 -11.46 -4.60
CA ALA A 544 -14.95 -11.93 -4.20
C ALA A 544 -14.68 -11.54 -2.74
N SER A 545 -14.20 -12.49 -1.94
CA SER A 545 -13.80 -12.28 -0.55
C SER A 545 -12.51 -13.02 -0.24
N PHE A 546 -11.84 -12.65 0.84
CA PHE A 546 -10.75 -13.44 1.38
C PHE A 546 -11.32 -14.42 2.40
N ALA A 547 -11.14 -15.71 2.15
CA ALA A 547 -11.44 -16.76 3.11
C ALA A 547 -10.15 -17.27 3.73
N SER A 548 -10.20 -17.59 5.02
CA SER A 548 -9.12 -18.27 5.74
C SER A 548 -9.57 -19.68 6.08
N PRO A 549 -9.44 -20.63 5.15
CA PRO A 549 -9.89 -22.00 5.38
C PRO A 549 -9.04 -22.65 6.48
N ALA A 550 -9.69 -23.48 7.30
CA ALA A 550 -8.99 -24.29 8.28
C ALA A 550 -7.97 -25.20 7.56
N ARG A 551 -6.76 -25.30 8.13
CA ARG A 551 -5.73 -26.17 7.58
C ARG A 551 -6.17 -27.63 7.69
N SER A 552 -5.80 -28.44 6.71
CA SER A 552 -6.05 -29.88 6.76
C SER A 552 -5.41 -30.51 8.01
N ALA A 553 -6.13 -31.42 8.67
CA ALA A 553 -5.63 -32.11 9.85
C ALA A 553 -4.32 -32.85 9.55
N LEU A 554 -4.19 -33.44 8.36
CA LEU A 554 -2.98 -34.15 7.92
C LEU A 554 -1.77 -33.22 7.85
N THR A 555 -1.91 -32.02 7.28
CA THR A 555 -0.81 -31.05 7.24
C THR A 555 -0.41 -30.64 8.65
N THR A 556 -1.38 -30.39 9.54
CA THR A 556 -1.09 -30.01 10.93
C THR A 556 -0.36 -31.12 11.68
N ILE A 557 -0.81 -32.38 11.57
CA ILE A 557 -0.17 -33.53 12.21
C ILE A 557 1.25 -33.72 11.67
N LEU A 558 1.41 -33.70 10.33
CA LEU A 558 2.71 -33.88 9.70
C LEU A 558 3.69 -32.76 10.07
N SER A 559 3.26 -31.50 10.02
CA SER A 559 4.11 -30.37 10.42
C SER A 559 4.44 -30.39 11.92
N SER A 560 3.53 -30.87 12.77
CA SER A 560 3.81 -31.04 14.21
C SER A 560 4.85 -32.13 14.45
N ALA A 561 4.79 -33.23 13.69
CA ALA A 561 5.81 -34.28 13.74
C ALA A 561 7.18 -33.78 13.24
N GLU A 562 7.23 -32.91 12.22
CA GLU A 562 8.49 -32.34 11.72
C GLU A 562 9.21 -31.43 12.74
N ILE A 563 8.56 -31.02 13.84
CA ILE A 563 9.23 -30.32 14.95
C ILE A 563 10.16 -31.25 15.72
N SER A 564 9.98 -32.57 15.64
CA SER A 564 10.92 -33.52 16.23
C SER A 564 12.35 -33.28 15.76
N TRP A 565 12.55 -32.78 14.55
CA TRP A 565 13.87 -32.43 14.04
C TRP A 565 14.54 -31.31 14.84
N LEU A 566 13.79 -30.31 15.31
CA LEU A 566 14.33 -29.27 16.20
C LEU A 566 14.69 -29.85 17.57
N VAL A 567 13.86 -30.76 18.08
CA VAL A 567 14.13 -31.51 19.31
C VAL A 567 15.43 -32.29 19.19
N TYR A 568 15.62 -33.05 18.09
CA TYR A 568 16.87 -33.78 17.84
C TYR A 568 18.08 -32.88 17.67
N VAL A 569 17.96 -31.73 16.99
CA VAL A 569 19.05 -30.74 16.91
C VAL A 569 19.42 -30.22 18.30
N THR A 570 18.43 -29.98 19.16
CA THR A 570 18.63 -29.54 20.55
C THR A 570 19.34 -30.63 21.36
N ILE A 571 18.83 -31.87 21.32
CA ILE A 571 19.42 -33.03 22.00
C ILE A 571 20.85 -33.25 21.55
N ASP A 572 21.12 -33.24 20.24
CA ASP A 572 22.45 -33.49 19.69
C ASP A 572 23.44 -32.40 20.12
N THR A 573 23.02 -31.13 20.13
CA THR A 573 23.84 -30.00 20.59
C THR A 573 24.18 -30.13 22.09
N PHE A 574 23.22 -30.52 22.92
CA PHE A 574 23.41 -30.67 24.38
C PHE A 574 23.84 -32.08 24.81
N SER A 575 24.05 -33.01 23.88
CA SER A 575 24.47 -34.39 24.18
C SER A 575 25.82 -34.46 24.90
N VAL A 576 26.71 -33.50 24.63
CA VAL A 576 28.02 -33.39 25.30
C VAL A 576 27.85 -33.08 26.81
N VAL A 577 26.79 -32.38 27.18
CA VAL A 577 26.49 -31.99 28.57
C VAL A 577 25.62 -33.04 29.25
N THR A 578 24.60 -33.53 28.55
CA THR A 578 23.62 -34.47 29.10
C THR A 578 24.14 -35.91 29.16
N MET A 579 25.19 -36.24 28.37
CA MET A 579 25.93 -37.50 28.40
C MET A 579 25.00 -38.72 28.48
N GLU A 580 25.15 -39.58 29.48
CA GLU A 580 24.44 -40.85 29.61
C GLU A 580 22.91 -40.70 29.81
N TYR A 581 22.44 -39.50 30.15
CA TYR A 581 21.00 -39.21 30.25
C TYR A 581 20.34 -39.03 28.88
N THR A 582 21.10 -38.72 27.82
CA THR A 582 20.60 -38.45 26.46
C THR A 582 19.62 -39.53 26.00
N GLY A 583 19.99 -40.82 26.11
CA GLY A 583 19.15 -41.92 25.64
C GLY A 583 17.89 -42.19 26.47
N TYR A 584 17.74 -41.57 27.64
CA TYR A 584 16.54 -41.75 28.47
C TYR A 584 15.46 -40.70 28.19
N TYR A 585 15.83 -39.47 27.85
CA TYR A 585 14.84 -38.39 27.62
C TYR A 585 14.56 -38.10 26.14
N SER A 586 15.39 -38.58 25.22
CA SER A 586 15.32 -38.25 23.79
C SER A 586 14.02 -38.68 23.09
N LEU A 587 13.58 -39.92 23.28
CA LEU A 587 12.29 -40.37 22.73
C LEU A 587 11.12 -39.68 23.44
N LEU A 588 11.21 -39.53 24.76
CA LEU A 588 10.18 -38.89 25.57
C LEU A 588 9.96 -37.43 25.15
N SER A 589 11.03 -36.66 24.99
CA SER A 589 10.95 -35.26 24.57
C SER A 589 10.38 -35.12 23.17
N CYS A 590 10.76 -35.99 22.24
CA CYS A 590 10.21 -36.02 20.89
C CYS A 590 8.69 -36.23 20.88
N VAL A 591 8.19 -37.23 21.61
CA VAL A 591 6.76 -37.53 21.71
C VAL A 591 6.01 -36.40 22.43
N VAL A 592 6.49 -35.96 23.59
CA VAL A 592 5.83 -34.93 24.40
C VAL A 592 5.75 -33.60 23.64
N VAL A 593 6.85 -33.15 23.04
CA VAL A 593 6.86 -31.89 22.26
C VAL A 593 5.95 -31.99 21.05
N SER A 594 6.03 -33.08 20.27
CA SER A 594 5.20 -33.23 19.07
C SER A 594 3.72 -33.26 19.41
N LEU A 595 3.32 -33.96 20.48
CA LEU A 595 1.95 -33.96 20.98
C LEU A 595 1.52 -32.58 21.50
N ALA A 596 2.37 -31.89 22.25
CA ALA A 596 2.07 -30.56 22.76
C ALA A 596 1.85 -29.55 21.63
N VAL A 597 2.71 -29.54 20.61
CA VAL A 597 2.53 -28.66 19.44
C VAL A 597 1.31 -29.06 18.62
N MET A 598 1.05 -30.36 18.46
CA MET A 598 -0.15 -30.83 17.77
C MET A 598 -1.42 -30.34 18.47
N ILE A 599 -1.51 -30.52 19.79
CA ILE A 599 -2.63 -30.04 20.61
C ILE A 599 -2.76 -28.52 20.48
N TRP A 600 -1.67 -27.77 20.66
CA TRP A 600 -1.70 -26.31 20.53
C TRP A 600 -2.19 -25.88 19.13
N SER A 601 -1.75 -26.57 18.08
CA SER A 601 -2.11 -26.23 16.71
C SER A 601 -3.57 -26.53 16.37
N PHE A 602 -4.21 -27.49 17.04
CA PHE A 602 -5.64 -27.76 16.91
C PHE A 602 -6.51 -26.86 17.81
N VAL A 603 -6.08 -26.62 19.05
CA VAL A 603 -6.85 -25.83 20.02
C VAL A 603 -6.85 -24.35 19.67
N VAL A 604 -5.69 -23.83 19.25
CA VAL A 604 -5.52 -22.44 18.83
C VAL A 604 -4.87 -22.48 17.45
N PRO A 605 -5.62 -22.47 16.34
CA PRO A 605 -5.04 -22.40 14.99
C PRO A 605 -4.45 -21.00 14.72
N PRO A 606 -3.50 -20.85 13.77
CA PRO A 606 -2.98 -19.54 13.41
C PRO A 606 -4.07 -18.71 12.71
N THR A 607 -4.23 -17.46 13.12
CA THR A 607 -5.18 -16.51 12.52
C THR A 607 -4.45 -15.46 11.70
N HIS A 608 -5.12 -14.89 10.70
CA HIS A 608 -4.64 -13.73 9.98
C HIS A 608 -5.16 -12.44 10.63
N ALA A 609 -4.46 -11.33 10.40
CA ALA A 609 -4.92 -10.00 10.77
C ALA A 609 -4.61 -9.01 9.65
N VAL A 610 -5.43 -7.98 9.48
CA VAL A 610 -5.22 -6.94 8.48
C VAL A 610 -5.27 -5.59 9.20
N ASP A 611 -4.15 -4.88 9.18
CA ASP A 611 -4.02 -3.54 9.75
C ASP A 611 -4.08 -2.54 8.58
N LEU A 612 -5.20 -1.86 8.39
CA LEU A 612 -5.38 -0.81 7.36
C LEU A 612 -5.02 0.55 7.94
N VAL A 613 -3.76 0.93 7.83
CA VAL A 613 -3.25 2.24 8.25
C VAL A 613 -2.49 2.86 7.09
N ARG A 614 -3.12 3.83 6.42
CA ARG A 614 -2.50 4.58 5.32
C ARG A 614 -1.62 5.69 5.89
N SER A 615 -0.31 5.51 5.84
CA SER A 615 0.68 6.51 6.21
C SER A 615 1.43 6.97 4.97
N CYS A 616 1.47 8.28 4.71
CA CYS A 616 2.13 8.86 3.54
C CYS A 616 3.20 9.86 3.97
N THR A 617 4.36 9.79 3.33
CA THR A 617 5.46 10.74 3.48
C THR A 617 5.60 11.54 2.19
N VAL A 618 5.63 12.87 2.30
CA VAL A 618 5.87 13.78 1.18
C VAL A 618 7.38 13.83 0.92
N VAL A 619 7.80 13.34 -0.25
CA VAL A 619 9.23 13.33 -0.63
C VAL A 619 9.60 14.65 -1.31
N ALA A 620 8.70 15.14 -2.16
CA ALA A 620 8.77 16.46 -2.76
C ALA A 620 7.40 17.13 -2.63
N VAL A 621 7.36 18.27 -1.93
CA VAL A 621 6.14 19.05 -1.71
C VAL A 621 5.46 19.31 -3.05
N ASP A 622 4.16 19.02 -3.11
CA ASP A 622 3.30 19.13 -4.31
C ASP A 622 3.79 18.44 -5.59
N PHE A 623 4.67 17.43 -5.46
CA PHE A 623 5.23 16.70 -6.59
C PHE A 623 5.22 15.18 -6.39
N ASP A 624 5.72 14.67 -5.26
CA ASP A 624 5.82 13.23 -4.98
C ASP A 624 5.44 12.84 -3.56
N VAL A 625 4.69 11.74 -3.44
CA VAL A 625 4.35 11.10 -2.17
C VAL A 625 4.63 9.60 -2.18
N VAL A 626 5.09 9.08 -1.05
CA VAL A 626 5.27 7.64 -0.82
C VAL A 626 4.35 7.21 0.30
N CYS A 627 3.51 6.20 0.08
CA CYS A 627 2.49 5.74 0.99
C CYS A 627 2.64 4.25 1.33
N ALA A 628 2.46 3.91 2.60
CA ALA A 628 2.22 2.55 3.09
C ALA A 628 0.74 2.45 3.46
N SER A 629 -0.03 1.60 2.77
CA SER A 629 -1.49 1.47 2.94
C SER A 629 -1.91 0.61 4.14
N GLY A 630 -1.06 -0.33 4.54
CA GLY A 630 -1.37 -1.26 5.61
C GLY A 630 -0.51 -2.51 5.58
N THR A 631 -0.78 -3.42 6.51
CA THR A 631 -0.06 -4.69 6.64
C THR A 631 -1.03 -5.85 6.78
N VAL A 632 -0.89 -6.84 5.90
CA VAL A 632 -1.60 -8.12 5.97
C VAL A 632 -0.72 -9.12 6.70
N ARG A 633 -1.09 -9.48 7.92
CA ARG A 633 -0.35 -10.39 8.78
C ARG A 633 -0.90 -11.79 8.57
N ILE A 634 -0.20 -12.57 7.75
CA ILE A 634 -0.48 -14.00 7.59
C ILE A 634 0.34 -14.84 8.58
N GLY A 635 1.48 -14.34 9.02
CA GLY A 635 2.34 -15.01 9.99
C GLY A 635 2.28 -14.40 11.38
N ASP A 636 2.30 -15.27 12.38
CA ASP A 636 2.36 -14.90 13.80
C ASP A 636 3.76 -15.19 14.37
N SER A 637 4.52 -14.12 14.59
CA SER A 637 5.87 -14.21 15.15
C SER A 637 5.90 -14.65 16.61
N ALA A 638 4.88 -14.27 17.40
CA ALA A 638 4.79 -14.69 18.79
C ALA A 638 4.54 -16.21 18.88
N ARG A 639 3.66 -16.72 18.02
CA ARG A 639 3.46 -18.16 17.86
C ARG A 639 4.70 -18.88 17.36
N PHE A 640 5.40 -18.35 16.35
CA PHE A 640 6.64 -18.96 15.84
C PHE A 640 7.67 -19.16 16.96
N TRP A 641 7.98 -18.09 17.71
CA TRP A 641 8.92 -18.17 18.82
C TRP A 641 8.39 -18.98 20.00
N GLY A 642 7.08 -18.96 20.25
CA GLY A 642 6.45 -19.82 21.24
C GLY A 642 6.58 -21.30 20.91
N LEU A 643 6.43 -21.70 19.64
CA LEU A 643 6.66 -23.09 19.18
C LEU A 643 8.12 -23.51 19.34
N VAL A 644 9.07 -22.61 19.04
CA VAL A 644 10.50 -22.83 19.35
C VAL A 644 10.72 -23.01 20.85
N GLY A 645 10.08 -22.17 21.67
CA GLY A 645 10.11 -22.25 23.12
C GLY A 645 9.56 -23.58 23.66
N VAL A 646 8.46 -24.08 23.10
CA VAL A 646 7.90 -25.40 23.45
C VAL A 646 8.86 -26.53 23.07
N ALA A 647 9.52 -26.45 21.91
CA ALA A 647 10.46 -27.48 21.50
C ALA A 647 11.70 -27.53 22.42
N VAL A 648 12.34 -26.39 22.68
CA VAL A 648 13.55 -26.31 23.52
C VAL A 648 13.19 -26.55 25.00
N GLY A 649 12.16 -25.86 25.50
CA GLY A 649 11.70 -25.96 26.87
C GLY A 649 11.13 -27.34 27.22
N GLY A 650 10.37 -27.95 26.31
CA GLY A 650 9.86 -29.33 26.47
C GLY A 650 10.98 -30.37 26.48
N THR A 651 12.04 -30.15 25.69
CA THR A 651 13.26 -30.98 25.72
C THR A 651 13.96 -30.86 27.07
N LEU A 652 14.15 -29.63 27.57
CA LEU A 652 14.75 -29.38 28.89
C LEU A 652 13.92 -29.97 30.03
N ALA A 653 12.60 -29.78 30.01
CA ALA A 653 11.70 -30.34 31.01
C ALA A 653 11.77 -31.87 31.04
N SER A 654 11.80 -32.52 29.87
CA SER A 654 11.95 -33.97 29.76
C SER A 654 13.29 -34.44 30.36
N PHE A 655 14.38 -33.71 30.12
CA PHE A 655 15.68 -33.98 30.74
C PHE A 655 15.62 -33.84 32.28
N VAL A 656 15.03 -32.76 32.80
CA VAL A 656 14.91 -32.54 34.25
C VAL A 656 14.08 -33.63 34.91
N VAL A 657 12.95 -34.02 34.32
CA VAL A 657 12.12 -35.12 34.82
C VAL A 657 12.93 -36.41 34.94
N VAL A 658 13.65 -36.78 33.87
CA VAL A 658 14.52 -37.97 33.88
C VAL A 658 15.63 -37.85 34.93
N ARG A 659 16.19 -36.66 35.14
CA ARG A 659 17.27 -36.41 36.11
C ARG A 659 16.82 -36.50 37.57
N VAL A 660 15.59 -36.08 37.87
CA VAL A 660 15.04 -36.03 39.24
C VAL A 660 14.40 -37.36 39.65
N LEU A 661 13.96 -38.18 38.70
CA LEU A 661 13.37 -39.49 38.99
C LEU A 661 14.43 -40.46 39.58
N PRO A 662 14.28 -40.91 40.84
CA PRO A 662 15.33 -41.65 41.57
C PRO A 662 15.65 -43.03 40.99
N PHE A 663 14.77 -43.58 40.15
CA PHE A 663 14.94 -44.89 39.49
C PHE A 663 15.69 -44.83 38.15
N VAL A 664 16.07 -43.62 37.69
CA VAL A 664 16.71 -43.40 36.38
C VAL A 664 18.12 -42.85 36.57
N GLN A 665 18.97 -43.63 37.24
CA GLN A 665 20.42 -43.36 37.29
C GLN A 665 21.13 -44.18 36.22
N PRO A 666 21.62 -43.57 35.13
CA PRO A 666 22.36 -44.27 34.10
C PRO A 666 23.69 -44.80 34.68
N PRO A 667 24.03 -46.08 34.45
CA PRO A 667 25.34 -46.60 34.82
C PRO A 667 26.42 -45.93 33.96
N LYS A 668 27.59 -45.63 34.56
CA LYS A 668 28.76 -45.16 33.82
C LYS A 668 29.33 -46.32 33.01
N LEU A 669 29.14 -46.29 31.70
CA LEU A 669 29.60 -47.32 30.76
C LEU A 669 30.94 -46.91 30.12
N LYS A 670 31.66 -47.90 29.56
CA LYS A 670 32.95 -47.64 28.90
C LYS A 670 32.70 -46.94 27.55
N PRO A 671 33.55 -45.98 27.15
CA PRO A 671 33.44 -45.29 25.86
C PRO A 671 33.31 -46.27 24.69
N LEU A 672 32.25 -46.12 23.88
CA LEU A 672 32.16 -46.79 22.59
C LEU A 672 33.12 -46.16 21.57
N SER A 673 33.36 -46.90 20.49
CA SER A 673 34.26 -46.53 19.39
C SER A 673 33.95 -45.15 18.78
N PHE A 674 35.00 -44.49 18.27
CA PHE A 674 34.94 -43.18 17.58
C PHE A 674 34.11 -43.20 16.29
N PHE A 675 33.69 -44.38 15.81
CA PHE A 675 32.75 -44.50 14.70
C PHE A 675 31.35 -43.95 15.03
N PHE A 676 30.98 -43.77 16.31
CA PHE A 676 29.75 -43.04 16.67
C PHE A 676 30.00 -41.55 16.87
N TYR A 677 29.04 -40.71 16.44
CA TYR A 677 29.02 -39.30 16.86
C TYR A 677 28.43 -39.17 18.27
N SER A 678 28.58 -38.01 18.91
CA SER A 678 28.28 -37.79 20.34
C SER A 678 26.88 -38.23 20.78
N ALA A 679 25.81 -37.83 20.09
CA ALA A 679 24.46 -38.22 20.53
C ALA A 679 24.18 -39.70 20.30
N ALA A 680 24.54 -40.25 19.12
CA ALA A 680 24.39 -41.69 18.86
C ALA A 680 25.20 -42.54 19.85
N ARG A 681 26.39 -42.08 20.26
CA ARG A 681 27.16 -42.77 21.30
C ARG A 681 26.32 -42.92 22.56
N HIS A 682 25.78 -41.83 23.10
CA HIS A 682 25.03 -41.86 24.35
C HIS A 682 23.67 -42.58 24.24
N GLU A 683 23.06 -42.60 23.05
CA GLU A 683 21.83 -43.35 22.77
C GLU A 683 22.07 -44.87 22.71
N PHE A 684 23.11 -45.31 21.99
CA PHE A 684 23.37 -46.73 21.74
C PHE A 684 24.22 -47.41 22.82
N GLU A 685 24.88 -46.64 23.69
CA GLU A 685 25.86 -47.15 24.66
C GLU A 685 25.31 -48.26 25.56
N ARG A 686 24.09 -48.08 26.07
CA ARG A 686 23.43 -49.08 26.92
C ARG A 686 23.08 -50.36 26.15
N VAL A 687 22.46 -50.23 24.98
CA VAL A 687 22.01 -51.38 24.18
C VAL A 687 23.19 -52.20 23.69
N VAL A 688 24.23 -51.53 23.21
CA VAL A 688 25.43 -52.18 22.68
C VAL A 688 26.23 -52.85 23.80
N SER A 689 26.41 -52.21 24.97
CA SER A 689 27.13 -52.83 26.09
C SER A 689 26.38 -54.01 26.70
N THR A 690 25.04 -54.03 26.66
CA THR A 690 24.25 -55.11 27.28
C THR A 690 24.01 -56.30 26.36
N HIS A 691 23.81 -56.09 25.06
CA HIS A 691 23.38 -57.15 24.13
C HIS A 691 24.36 -57.42 22.97
N TRP A 692 25.32 -56.51 22.76
CA TRP A 692 26.26 -56.55 21.63
C TRP A 692 27.73 -56.48 22.05
N GLU A 693 28.03 -56.80 23.30
CA GLU A 693 29.40 -57.00 23.79
C GLU A 693 29.72 -58.50 23.83
N HIS A 694 30.86 -58.88 23.24
CA HIS A 694 31.38 -60.25 23.36
C HIS A 694 32.89 -60.23 23.52
N HIS A 695 33.39 -60.79 24.62
CA HIS A 695 34.82 -60.83 24.99
C HIS A 695 35.55 -59.47 24.87
N GLY A 696 34.89 -58.37 25.27
CA GLY A 696 35.46 -57.02 25.27
C GLY A 696 35.51 -56.33 23.89
N VAL A 697 34.90 -56.93 22.86
CA VAL A 697 34.67 -56.31 21.55
C VAL A 697 33.19 -55.94 21.43
N TYR A 698 32.91 -54.70 21.06
CA TYR A 698 31.55 -54.23 20.78
C TYR A 698 31.17 -54.51 19.33
N TYR A 699 29.94 -54.93 19.11
CA TYR A 699 29.40 -55.20 17.79
C TYR A 699 28.22 -54.26 17.51
N LEU A 700 28.01 -53.98 16.23
CA LEU A 700 26.89 -53.20 15.72
C LEU A 700 26.28 -53.95 14.54
N ASP A 701 24.97 -54.08 14.50
CA ASP A 701 24.33 -54.64 13.32
C ASP A 701 24.55 -53.72 12.10
N LYS A 702 24.57 -54.31 10.90
CA LYS A 702 24.89 -53.56 9.67
C LYS A 702 23.83 -52.48 9.35
N ALA A 703 22.58 -52.65 9.78
CA ALA A 703 21.53 -51.66 9.53
C ALA A 703 21.71 -50.43 10.42
N SER A 704 22.01 -50.62 11.72
CA SER A 704 22.42 -49.56 12.64
C SER A 704 23.76 -48.94 12.24
N ALA A 705 24.67 -49.70 11.63
CA ALA A 705 25.90 -49.14 11.03
C ALA A 705 25.58 -48.15 9.89
N VAL A 706 24.67 -48.49 8.99
CA VAL A 706 24.22 -47.60 7.90
C VAL A 706 23.56 -46.33 8.46
N LEU A 707 22.67 -46.47 9.44
CA LEU A 707 22.02 -45.36 10.15
C LEU A 707 23.04 -44.48 10.86
N THR A 708 24.09 -45.09 11.41
CA THR A 708 25.24 -44.41 11.98
C THR A 708 26.31 -44.06 10.95
N GLY A 709 25.96 -43.96 9.66
CA GLY A 709 26.79 -43.41 8.58
C GLY A 709 28.05 -44.22 8.24
N VAL A 710 28.04 -45.53 8.53
CA VAL A 710 29.09 -46.49 8.18
C VAL A 710 28.50 -47.53 7.22
N LEU A 711 28.91 -47.49 5.95
CA LEU A 711 28.50 -48.51 4.97
C LEU A 711 29.47 -49.69 5.02
N THR A 712 28.91 -50.90 5.04
CA THR A 712 29.71 -52.13 5.07
C THR A 712 29.56 -52.91 3.78
N PHE A 713 30.69 -53.32 3.20
CA PHE A 713 30.76 -54.13 1.99
C PHE A 713 31.70 -55.31 2.20
N GLU A 714 31.22 -56.53 1.96
CA GLU A 714 32.02 -57.74 2.14
C GLU A 714 32.48 -58.27 0.79
N HIS A 715 33.79 -58.43 0.63
CA HIS A 715 34.36 -58.98 -0.60
C HIS A 715 35.55 -59.89 -0.30
N ARG A 716 35.52 -61.12 -0.86
CA ARG A 716 36.58 -62.13 -0.73
C ARG A 716 37.04 -62.39 0.72
N GLY A 717 36.11 -62.34 1.68
CA GLY A 717 36.37 -62.60 3.10
C GLY A 717 36.99 -61.43 3.88
N ALA A 718 37.07 -60.23 3.30
CA ALA A 718 37.38 -58.98 4.00
C ALA A 718 36.14 -58.08 4.08
N ILE A 719 36.03 -57.27 5.14
CA ILE A 719 34.97 -56.27 5.30
C ILE A 719 35.56 -54.89 5.06
N TYR A 720 35.01 -54.16 4.10
CA TYR A 720 35.29 -52.75 3.84
C TYR A 720 34.23 -51.90 4.54
N LEU A 721 34.67 -50.94 5.35
CA LEU A 721 33.84 -49.99 6.06
C LEU A 721 34.08 -48.61 5.46
N PHE A 722 33.08 -48.05 4.80
CA PHE A 722 33.13 -46.66 4.37
C PHE A 722 32.44 -45.79 5.40
N ASP A 723 33.21 -44.98 6.12
CA ASP A 723 32.68 -43.96 7.02
C ASP A 723 32.39 -42.69 6.23
N ILE A 724 31.10 -42.39 6.05
CA ILE A 724 30.61 -41.21 5.33
C ILE A 724 30.95 -39.91 6.08
N LYS A 725 31.08 -39.92 7.42
CA LYS A 725 31.41 -38.71 8.19
C LYS A 725 32.84 -38.25 7.93
N THR A 726 33.77 -39.20 7.91
CA THR A 726 35.20 -38.90 7.72
C THR A 726 35.65 -39.03 6.27
N TRP A 727 34.78 -39.52 5.37
CA TRP A 727 35.11 -39.88 3.98
C TRP A 727 36.31 -40.83 3.88
N ARG A 728 36.37 -41.82 4.78
CA ARG A 728 37.48 -42.79 4.86
C ARG A 728 36.98 -44.21 4.70
N ILE A 729 37.79 -45.03 4.04
CA ILE A 729 37.57 -46.47 3.94
C ILE A 729 38.52 -47.16 4.92
N TYR A 730 37.95 -47.99 5.78
CA TYR A 730 38.66 -48.89 6.67
C TYR A 730 38.46 -50.32 6.19
N THR A 731 39.46 -51.18 6.35
CA THR A 731 39.38 -52.57 5.91
C THR A 731 39.71 -53.47 7.08
N ILE A 732 38.80 -54.39 7.40
CA ILE A 732 39.08 -55.51 8.29
C ILE A 732 39.50 -56.68 7.40
N SER A 733 40.76 -57.07 7.51
CA SER A 733 41.37 -58.08 6.65
C SER A 733 40.79 -59.47 6.94
N ARG A 734 40.92 -60.38 5.96
CA ARG A 734 40.49 -61.78 6.09
C ARG A 734 41.14 -62.50 7.27
N ARG A 735 42.37 -62.14 7.64
CA ARG A 735 43.09 -62.72 8.79
C ARG A 735 42.46 -62.28 10.12
N GLU A 736 42.08 -61.01 10.24
CA GLU A 736 41.41 -60.44 11.42
C GLU A 736 39.95 -60.89 11.54
N MET A 737 39.30 -61.17 10.41
CA MET A 737 37.98 -61.84 10.40
C MET A 737 38.08 -63.28 10.90
N ALA A 738 39.12 -64.01 10.50
CA ALA A 738 39.34 -65.40 10.89
C ALA A 738 39.77 -65.56 12.36
N SER A 739 40.39 -64.54 12.96
CA SER A 739 40.78 -64.54 14.38
C SER A 739 39.61 -64.31 15.35
N ARG A 740 38.39 -64.11 14.87
CA ARG A 740 37.20 -63.81 15.70
C ARG A 740 36.66 -64.99 16.54
N GLY A 741 37.29 -66.16 16.49
CA GLY A 741 36.87 -67.35 17.23
C GLY A 741 35.60 -68.00 16.67
N LEU A 742 35.45 -69.32 16.86
CA LEU A 742 34.34 -70.12 16.33
C LEU A 742 33.05 -70.07 17.18
N ASN A 743 33.09 -69.42 18.35
CA ASN A 743 32.00 -69.44 19.36
C ASN A 743 31.26 -68.09 19.46
N LEU A 744 30.93 -67.46 18.34
CA LEU A 744 30.12 -66.24 18.33
C LEU A 744 28.62 -66.58 18.43
N PRO A 745 27.84 -65.90 19.29
CA PRO A 745 26.38 -65.95 19.27
C PRO A 745 25.84 -65.66 17.87
N ALA A 746 24.77 -66.37 17.45
CA ALA A 746 24.25 -66.33 16.09
C ALA A 746 23.93 -64.90 15.58
N HIS A 747 23.52 -63.99 16.47
CA HIS A 747 23.24 -62.59 16.13
C HIS A 747 24.49 -61.73 15.88
N LEU A 748 25.66 -62.13 16.40
CA LEU A 748 26.94 -61.41 16.24
C LEU A 748 27.76 -61.88 15.04
N VAL A 749 27.46 -63.06 14.49
CA VAL A 749 28.21 -63.67 13.37
C VAL A 749 28.28 -62.76 12.14
N ARG A 750 27.22 -62.01 11.84
CA ARG A 750 27.18 -61.06 10.72
C ARG A 750 27.18 -59.60 11.14
N ALA A 751 27.46 -59.32 12.41
CA ALA A 751 27.56 -57.97 12.95
C ALA A 751 28.94 -57.36 12.68
N LEU A 752 28.98 -56.04 12.59
CA LEU A 752 30.20 -55.25 12.44
C LEU A 752 30.85 -55.07 13.82
N PRO A 753 32.07 -55.58 14.09
CA PRO A 753 32.76 -55.20 15.31
C PRO A 753 33.30 -53.79 15.18
N LEU A 754 33.08 -53.06 16.24
CA LEU A 754 33.62 -51.74 16.48
C LEU A 754 34.95 -51.95 17.21
N THR A 755 36.02 -52.15 16.44
CA THR A 755 37.37 -52.17 17.01
C THR A 755 37.72 -50.79 17.56
N LYS A 756 38.63 -50.75 18.55
CA LYS A 756 39.11 -49.49 19.14
C LYS A 756 39.79 -48.59 18.11
#